data_AF-A0AAN7SHP5-F1
#
_entry.id   AF-A0AAN7SHP5-F1
#
_cell.length_a   1.000
_cell.length_b   1.000
_cell.length_c   1.000
_cell.angle_alpha   90.00
_cell.angle_beta   90.00
_cell.angle_gamma   90.00
#
_symmetry.space_group_name_H-M   'P 1'
#
loop_
_entity.id
_entity.type
_entity.pdbx_description
1 polymer ?
#
loop_
_entity_poly.entity_id
_entity_poly.type
_entity_poly.pdbx_seq_one_letter_code
_entity_poly.pdbx_strand_id
1 'polypeptide(L)'
;MIGFVVSAPSQLQQQESSQDLDYWYEQARIALRKRLQYANDRRPHAKNVILFVGDGMGVATVTAARILRGQRQGKQGEEHELAWDSFPAVALAKTYNMDAQVGESSACATALMCGVKTNFETVGLDSRGRFENCFSSFSSRVPSLIDWAQESGKSTGIVTNTRITHATPAALYGHSPSRYWEDDSKVPPAARKSCKDLARQLIENDPGRNINVILGGGRRHWMPKVARDPEQTKEEGRRLDGRNLIDDWVRDKKKRGLKAEYAWNKGQLERINSNHIDYLLGLFSYSHMDFEVDRDPTPTGDPSLADMTRSALSILLKNPKGFFLFVEGGRIDHAHHYNNAYRALDETLAMETALLAALSMVNPTETLIVVTSDHSHVLTMGGQATPRGHPILGPDSKVSDIDGQPYSTILYGNGPGYSTPRTVPINTTTQNEDRNQVHGAAVPRQWATHGGEDVPVYALGPLATILFTGTFDQSYIPHAIAYSACLGEHAQRCQGVDNYTACIVPEVSSVSAAGAPVVIASSVMADDGARDEIKAEELIGGESNDDEEEQLEYADNNSDTKQSKDKFESQDDIPLADLIQTKVLKTSDEEITDPGWQHYKPADLKRPKAHPLVVNLSNSEIVTMDEMPVRKFYGKRYNNLQSALDDVASSKRQCDTDIVIIPPYADPQTDEEEEVR
;
A
#
# COMPACT_ATOMS: atom_id res chain seq x y z
N MET A 1 -50.85 -37.34 -6.52
CA MET A 1 -50.17 -36.03 -6.43
C MET A 1 -49.12 -36.12 -5.33
N ILE A 2 -47.85 -35.84 -5.64
CA ILE A 2 -46.86 -35.33 -4.68
C ILE A 2 -46.05 -34.30 -5.48
N GLY A 3 -45.91 -33.08 -4.97
CA GLY A 3 -45.26 -31.97 -5.67
C GLY A 3 -43.90 -31.64 -5.09
N PHE A 4 -42.94 -31.28 -5.94
CA PHE A 4 -41.66 -30.72 -5.51
C PHE A 4 -41.85 -29.27 -5.04
N VAL A 5 -41.05 -28.87 -4.04
CA VAL A 5 -40.80 -27.46 -3.71
C VAL A 5 -39.31 -27.20 -3.96
N VAL A 6 -39.01 -26.16 -4.73
CA VAL A 6 -37.63 -25.70 -4.98
C VAL A 6 -37.41 -24.41 -4.21
N SER A 7 -36.42 -24.40 -3.31
CA SER A 7 -35.99 -23.20 -2.60
C SER A 7 -35.06 -22.36 -3.47
N ALA A 8 -35.40 -21.10 -3.72
CA ALA A 8 -34.56 -20.15 -4.44
C ALA A 8 -33.81 -19.22 -3.47
N PRO A 9 -32.50 -18.94 -3.67
CA PRO A 9 -31.81 -17.85 -2.99
C PRO A 9 -32.13 -16.52 -3.71
N SER A 10 -32.73 -15.55 -3.01
CA SER A 10 -33.29 -14.35 -3.66
C SER A 10 -32.86 -13.02 -3.03
N GLN A 11 -32.24 -12.17 -3.87
CA GLN A 11 -32.17 -10.71 -3.82
C GLN A 11 -31.39 -10.04 -2.67
N LEU A 12 -31.68 -10.31 -1.39
CA LEU A 12 -31.10 -9.56 -0.25
C LEU A 12 -29.55 -9.49 -0.32
N GLN A 13 -28.91 -10.65 -0.48
CA GLN A 13 -27.45 -10.78 -0.52
C GLN A 13 -26.79 -10.22 -1.80
N GLN A 14 -27.57 -9.84 -2.81
CA GLN A 14 -27.07 -9.03 -3.93
C GLN A 14 -27.25 -7.53 -3.67
N GLN A 15 -28.27 -7.14 -2.92
CA GLN A 15 -28.60 -5.73 -2.65
C GLN A 15 -27.66 -5.10 -1.62
N GLU A 16 -27.20 -5.84 -0.61
CA GLU A 16 -26.09 -5.45 0.28
C GLU A 16 -24.75 -5.27 -0.47
N SER A 17 -24.68 -5.73 -1.72
CA SER A 17 -23.42 -6.09 -2.37
C SER A 17 -22.94 -5.06 -3.41
N SER A 18 -23.85 -4.33 -4.06
CA SER A 18 -23.48 -3.12 -4.82
C SER A 18 -23.16 -1.95 -3.90
N GLN A 19 -23.72 -1.96 -2.67
CA GLN A 19 -23.57 -0.90 -1.68
C GLN A 19 -22.10 -0.63 -1.35
N ASP A 20 -21.21 -1.62 -1.32
CA ASP A 20 -19.80 -1.40 -0.95
C ASP A 20 -19.06 -0.47 -1.92
N LEU A 21 -19.18 -0.66 -3.24
CA LEU A 21 -18.56 0.24 -4.22
C LEU A 21 -19.19 1.64 -4.17
N ASP A 22 -20.53 1.71 -4.14
CA ASP A 22 -21.25 2.98 -4.08
C ASP A 22 -20.95 3.74 -2.76
N TYR A 23 -20.76 3.01 -1.66
CA TYR A 23 -20.36 3.53 -0.35
C TYR A 23 -18.96 4.14 -0.39
N TRP A 24 -17.94 3.40 -0.84
CA TRP A 24 -16.58 3.92 -0.89
C TRP A 24 -16.48 5.15 -1.80
N TYR A 25 -17.19 5.14 -2.93
CA TYR A 25 -17.26 6.29 -3.83
C TYR A 25 -17.95 7.51 -3.17
N GLU A 26 -19.08 7.34 -2.46
CA GLU A 26 -19.72 8.47 -1.78
C GLU A 26 -18.91 8.96 -0.56
N GLN A 27 -18.24 8.07 0.20
CA GLN A 27 -17.28 8.49 1.23
C GLN A 27 -16.16 9.33 0.64
N ALA A 28 -15.63 8.95 -0.53
CA ALA A 28 -14.62 9.74 -1.24
C ALA A 28 -15.16 11.11 -1.67
N ARG A 29 -16.39 11.19 -2.23
CA ARG A 29 -17.05 12.46 -2.57
C ARG A 29 -17.28 13.36 -1.35
N ILE A 30 -17.67 12.82 -0.20
CA ILE A 30 -17.83 13.58 1.05
C ILE A 30 -16.46 14.12 1.52
N ALA A 31 -15.42 13.26 1.54
CA ALA A 31 -14.05 13.61 1.93
C ALA A 31 -13.41 14.65 0.98
N LEU A 32 -13.81 14.64 -0.30
CA LEU A 32 -13.44 15.57 -1.35
C LEU A 32 -14.12 16.94 -1.18
N ARG A 33 -15.46 16.98 -1.10
CA ARG A 33 -16.24 18.22 -0.86
C ARG A 33 -15.72 18.99 0.36
N LYS A 34 -15.45 18.27 1.47
CA LYS A 34 -14.91 18.84 2.72
C LYS A 34 -13.52 19.47 2.60
N ARG A 35 -12.69 19.04 1.65
CA ARG A 35 -11.37 19.65 1.37
C ARG A 35 -11.47 20.84 0.42
N LEU A 36 -12.31 20.72 -0.60
CA LEU A 36 -12.52 21.75 -1.63
C LEU A 36 -13.11 23.06 -1.09
N GLN A 37 -13.82 23.05 0.03
CA GLN A 37 -14.33 24.27 0.68
C GLN A 37 -13.21 25.25 1.13
N TYR A 38 -11.95 24.80 1.15
CA TYR A 38 -10.77 25.63 1.45
C TYR A 38 -9.89 25.92 0.20
N ALA A 39 -10.37 25.58 -1.00
CA ALA A 39 -9.61 25.70 -2.24
C ALA A 39 -9.48 27.16 -2.72
N ASN A 40 -8.31 27.77 -2.49
CA ASN A 40 -7.93 29.05 -3.09
C ASN A 40 -7.07 28.91 -4.37
N ASP A 41 -6.63 27.68 -4.72
CA ASP A 41 -5.87 27.44 -5.96
C ASP A 41 -6.77 27.52 -7.20
N ARG A 42 -6.23 28.10 -8.28
CA ARG A 42 -6.90 28.29 -9.57
C ARG A 42 -6.34 27.40 -10.68
N ARG A 43 -5.39 26.50 -10.37
CA ARG A 43 -4.96 25.43 -11.31
C ARG A 43 -6.17 24.54 -11.62
N PRO A 44 -6.62 24.43 -12.88
CA PRO A 44 -7.93 23.85 -13.18
C PRO A 44 -7.95 22.32 -13.01
N HIS A 45 -6.90 21.63 -13.46
CA HIS A 45 -6.78 20.17 -13.46
C HIS A 45 -5.34 19.73 -13.76
N ALA A 46 -5.06 18.46 -13.52
CA ALA A 46 -3.89 17.75 -14.00
C ALA A 46 -4.14 17.16 -15.40
N LYS A 47 -3.25 17.46 -16.34
CA LYS A 47 -3.22 16.80 -17.66
C LYS A 47 -2.58 15.41 -17.54
N ASN A 48 -1.50 15.31 -16.76
CA ASN A 48 -0.76 14.06 -16.54
C ASN A 48 -0.82 13.66 -15.06
N VAL A 49 -0.71 12.36 -14.79
CA VAL A 49 -0.59 11.79 -13.44
C VAL A 49 0.60 10.84 -13.38
N ILE A 50 1.39 10.93 -12.31
CA ILE A 50 2.35 9.89 -11.92
C ILE A 50 2.06 9.46 -10.48
N LEU A 51 1.86 8.16 -10.27
CA LEU A 51 1.71 7.55 -8.95
C LEU A 51 2.95 6.67 -8.67
N PHE A 52 3.76 7.09 -7.71
CA PHE A 52 4.86 6.30 -7.16
C PHE A 52 4.39 5.54 -5.92
N VAL A 53 4.65 4.23 -5.88
CA VAL A 53 4.35 3.37 -4.74
C VAL A 53 5.61 2.61 -4.35
N GLY A 54 6.12 2.87 -3.15
CA GLY A 54 7.11 1.99 -2.52
C GLY A 54 6.36 0.90 -1.77
N ASP A 55 6.33 -0.32 -2.29
CA ASP A 55 5.65 -1.46 -1.64
C ASP A 55 6.26 -1.68 -0.25
N GLY A 56 5.45 -1.66 0.81
CA GLY A 56 5.94 -1.77 2.20
C GLY A 56 6.71 -0.56 2.77
N MET A 57 6.79 0.57 2.07
CA MET A 57 7.57 1.77 2.45
C MET A 57 6.91 2.63 3.55
N GLY A 58 6.99 2.17 4.79
CA GLY A 58 6.52 2.88 5.99
C GLY A 58 7.27 4.18 6.34
N VAL A 59 6.72 4.95 7.29
CA VAL A 59 7.34 6.21 7.80
C VAL A 59 8.75 5.97 8.36
N ALA A 60 8.98 4.82 9.01
CA ALA A 60 10.28 4.42 9.51
C ALA A 60 11.27 4.14 8.36
N THR A 61 10.83 3.45 7.30
CA THR A 61 11.61 3.18 6.08
C THR A 61 12.03 4.47 5.39
N VAL A 62 11.08 5.40 5.15
CA VAL A 62 11.39 6.72 4.56
C VAL A 62 12.43 7.47 5.40
N THR A 63 12.30 7.43 6.72
CA THR A 63 13.20 8.14 7.63
C THR A 63 14.60 7.53 7.67
N ALA A 64 14.71 6.20 7.71
CA ALA A 64 15.99 5.53 7.65
C ALA A 64 16.67 5.70 6.27
N ALA A 65 15.90 5.71 5.17
CA ALA A 65 16.41 5.94 3.82
C ALA A 65 16.96 7.37 3.66
N ARG A 66 16.28 8.37 4.20
CA ARG A 66 16.73 9.78 4.27
C ARG A 66 18.11 9.87 4.93
N ILE A 67 18.29 9.22 6.08
CA ILE A 67 19.55 9.20 6.82
C ILE A 67 20.64 8.50 5.99
N LEU A 68 20.37 7.30 5.45
CA LEU A 68 21.32 6.55 4.61
C LEU A 68 21.78 7.37 3.39
N ARG A 69 20.85 8.07 2.74
CA ARG A 69 21.12 8.91 1.57
C ARG A 69 22.06 10.07 1.87
N GLY A 70 21.89 10.72 3.01
CA GLY A 70 22.81 11.76 3.46
C GLY A 70 24.17 11.22 3.92
N GLN A 71 24.19 10.06 4.60
CA GLN A 71 25.43 9.39 5.01
C GLN A 71 26.29 8.97 3.80
N ARG A 72 25.65 8.44 2.74
CA ARG A 72 26.29 8.15 1.45
C ARG A 72 26.72 9.41 0.67
N GLN A 73 26.29 10.60 1.07
CA GLN A 73 26.82 11.90 0.59
C GLN A 73 27.95 12.46 1.48
N GLY A 74 28.41 11.73 2.50
CA GLY A 74 29.42 12.19 3.45
C GLY A 74 28.89 13.23 4.46
N LYS A 75 27.58 13.31 4.65
CA LYS A 75 26.90 14.16 5.64
C LYS A 75 26.51 13.33 6.88
N GLN A 76 25.93 13.96 7.90
CA GLN A 76 25.44 13.22 9.08
C GLN A 76 24.16 12.44 8.75
N GLY A 77 23.26 13.06 7.99
CA GLY A 77 22.20 12.40 7.25
C GLY A 77 20.79 12.66 7.78
N GLU A 78 20.64 12.95 9.07
CA GLU A 78 19.34 13.29 9.66
C GLU A 78 18.85 14.71 9.27
N GLU A 79 19.68 15.48 8.55
CA GLU A 79 19.36 16.79 7.92
C GLU A 79 19.18 16.66 6.40
N HIS A 80 19.23 15.45 5.85
CA HIS A 80 18.99 15.26 4.43
C HIS A 80 17.49 15.36 4.11
N GLU A 81 17.17 15.71 2.87
CA GLU A 81 15.81 15.76 2.35
C GLU A 81 15.77 14.84 1.13
N LEU A 82 14.87 13.85 1.14
CA LEU A 82 14.58 13.06 -0.05
C LEU A 82 13.74 13.88 -1.03
N ALA A 83 13.76 13.52 -2.31
CA ALA A 83 13.06 14.26 -3.37
C ALA A 83 11.56 14.53 -3.14
N TRP A 84 10.88 13.74 -2.30
CA TRP A 84 9.48 13.94 -1.90
C TRP A 84 9.29 14.69 -0.58
N ASP A 85 10.34 14.89 0.23
CA ASP A 85 10.26 15.71 1.44
C ASP A 85 10.01 17.19 1.12
N SER A 86 10.42 17.64 -0.07
CA SER A 86 10.11 18.98 -0.60
C SER A 86 8.71 19.09 -1.25
N PHE A 87 7.86 18.07 -1.15
CA PHE A 87 6.50 18.14 -1.71
C PHE A 87 5.58 18.95 -0.78
N PRO A 88 4.79 19.91 -1.32
CA PRO A 88 4.05 20.87 -0.49
C PRO A 88 2.79 20.29 0.18
N ALA A 89 2.43 19.03 -0.11
CA ALA A 89 1.29 18.34 0.45
C ALA A 89 1.73 17.02 1.08
N VAL A 90 1.35 16.82 2.34
CA VAL A 90 1.67 15.62 3.13
C VAL A 90 0.42 15.16 3.88
N ALA A 91 0.17 13.85 3.85
CA ALA A 91 -0.99 13.21 4.47
C ALA A 91 -0.63 11.81 5.00
N LEU A 92 -1.58 11.19 5.71
CA LEU A 92 -1.52 9.81 6.18
C LEU A 92 -2.69 8.99 5.62
N ALA A 93 -2.42 7.77 5.16
CA ALA A 93 -3.41 6.85 4.61
C ALA A 93 -3.57 5.59 5.49
N LYS A 94 -4.81 5.32 5.92
CA LYS A 94 -5.16 4.12 6.70
C LYS A 94 -5.21 2.86 5.82
N THR A 95 -4.37 1.88 6.09
CA THR A 95 -4.04 0.74 5.19
C THR A 95 -4.87 -0.53 5.38
N TYR A 96 -5.58 -0.69 6.52
CA TYR A 96 -6.40 -1.87 6.83
C TYR A 96 -7.33 -2.32 5.69
N ASN A 97 -7.53 -3.63 5.53
CA ASN A 97 -8.44 -4.23 4.54
C ASN A 97 -9.82 -4.52 5.16
N MET A 98 -10.78 -5.04 4.38
CA MET A 98 -12.14 -5.30 4.88
C MET A 98 -12.20 -6.42 5.94
N ASP A 99 -11.22 -7.31 5.92
CA ASP A 99 -11.10 -8.52 6.75
C ASP A 99 -9.79 -8.59 7.56
N ALA A 100 -8.85 -7.65 7.37
CA ALA A 100 -7.55 -7.64 8.02
C ALA A 100 -7.14 -6.25 8.55
N GLN A 101 -6.60 -6.20 9.78
CA GLN A 101 -6.08 -4.97 10.39
C GLN A 101 -4.77 -4.51 9.74
N VAL A 102 -3.87 -5.45 9.45
CA VAL A 102 -2.62 -5.21 8.72
C VAL A 102 -2.91 -5.35 7.23
N GLY A 103 -2.52 -4.34 6.45
CA GLY A 103 -2.75 -4.29 5.02
C GLY A 103 -1.95 -5.33 4.23
N GLU A 104 -2.57 -5.89 3.18
CA GLU A 104 -1.99 -6.86 2.25
C GLU A 104 -1.89 -6.25 0.85
N SER A 105 -0.78 -6.47 0.14
CA SER A 105 -0.42 -5.72 -1.07
C SER A 105 -1.50 -5.72 -2.15
N SER A 106 -2.23 -6.82 -2.42
CA SER A 106 -3.30 -6.81 -3.44
C SER A 106 -4.57 -6.09 -2.99
N ALA A 107 -4.99 -6.26 -1.74
CA ALA A 107 -6.15 -5.56 -1.19
C ALA A 107 -5.86 -4.06 -1.00
N CYS A 108 -4.66 -3.69 -0.56
CA CYS A 108 -4.18 -2.32 -0.46
C CYS A 108 -4.00 -1.66 -1.83
N ALA A 109 -3.42 -2.36 -2.82
CA ALA A 109 -3.32 -1.86 -4.19
C ALA A 109 -4.70 -1.63 -4.82
N THR A 110 -5.67 -2.50 -4.54
CA THR A 110 -7.06 -2.33 -4.98
C THR A 110 -7.69 -1.08 -4.35
N ALA A 111 -7.48 -0.82 -3.06
CA ALA A 111 -7.90 0.43 -2.44
C ALA A 111 -7.19 1.66 -3.04
N LEU A 112 -5.86 1.59 -3.16
CA LEU A 112 -4.96 2.66 -3.63
C LEU A 112 -5.16 3.04 -5.10
N MET A 113 -5.71 2.14 -5.93
CA MET A 113 -5.77 2.34 -7.39
C MET A 113 -7.14 2.07 -8.03
N CYS A 114 -8.11 1.50 -7.31
CA CYS A 114 -9.50 1.34 -7.75
C CYS A 114 -10.52 2.06 -6.84
N GLY A 115 -10.10 2.57 -5.67
CA GLY A 115 -10.95 3.38 -4.78
C GLY A 115 -11.89 2.58 -3.88
N VAL A 116 -11.77 1.26 -3.85
CA VAL A 116 -12.64 0.35 -3.10
C VAL A 116 -11.77 -0.52 -2.18
N LYS A 117 -12.08 -0.55 -0.88
CA LYS A 117 -11.44 -1.53 0.02
C LYS A 117 -12.07 -2.90 -0.14
N THR A 118 -11.24 -3.92 -0.03
CA THR A 118 -11.58 -5.31 -0.35
C THR A 118 -10.95 -6.29 0.62
N ASN A 119 -11.14 -7.59 0.35
CA ASN A 119 -10.65 -8.71 1.15
C ASN A 119 -9.20 -9.07 0.81
N PHE A 120 -8.50 -9.61 1.80
CA PHE A 120 -7.13 -10.12 1.75
C PHE A 120 -6.87 -11.01 0.51
N GLU A 121 -5.70 -10.83 -0.12
CA GLU A 121 -5.19 -11.61 -1.27
C GLU A 121 -6.05 -11.56 -2.57
N THR A 122 -7.04 -10.66 -2.66
CA THR A 122 -7.83 -10.43 -3.88
C THR A 122 -7.35 -9.21 -4.68
N VAL A 123 -7.36 -9.31 -6.01
CA VAL A 123 -6.82 -8.30 -6.94
C VAL A 123 -7.94 -7.69 -7.78
N GLY A 124 -8.13 -6.37 -7.68
CA GLY A 124 -9.06 -5.63 -8.55
C GLY A 124 -10.54 -6.03 -8.36
N LEU A 125 -10.89 -6.52 -7.17
CA LEU A 125 -12.24 -6.91 -6.78
C LEU A 125 -12.73 -6.10 -5.58
N ASP A 126 -14.05 -5.89 -5.45
CA ASP A 126 -14.70 -5.47 -4.20
C ASP A 126 -14.87 -6.65 -3.22
N SER A 127 -15.41 -6.36 -2.02
CA SER A 127 -15.58 -7.32 -0.91
C SER A 127 -16.41 -8.57 -1.24
N ARG A 128 -17.12 -8.60 -2.37
CA ARG A 128 -17.84 -9.80 -2.85
C ARG A 128 -16.89 -10.83 -3.45
N GLY A 129 -15.71 -10.39 -3.89
CA GLY A 129 -14.61 -11.25 -4.31
C GLY A 129 -14.11 -12.06 -3.13
N ARG A 130 -14.19 -13.39 -3.20
CA ARG A 130 -13.75 -14.29 -2.12
C ARG A 130 -12.50 -15.05 -2.55
N PHE A 131 -11.55 -15.17 -1.64
CA PHE A 131 -10.24 -15.77 -1.93
C PHE A 131 -10.37 -17.18 -2.55
N GLU A 132 -9.56 -17.43 -3.58
CA GLU A 132 -9.57 -18.58 -4.50
C GLU A 132 -10.90 -18.91 -5.22
N ASN A 133 -12.02 -18.25 -4.90
CA ASN A 133 -13.31 -18.50 -5.52
C ASN A 133 -13.41 -17.83 -6.90
N CYS A 134 -13.01 -18.56 -7.94
CA CYS A 134 -13.10 -18.13 -9.35
C CYS A 134 -14.44 -17.43 -9.70
N PHE A 135 -15.56 -18.01 -9.30
CA PHE A 135 -16.88 -17.50 -9.70
C PHE A 135 -17.26 -16.16 -9.06
N SER A 136 -16.74 -15.84 -7.88
CA SER A 136 -16.99 -14.52 -7.24
C SER A 136 -16.46 -13.37 -8.10
N SER A 137 -15.31 -13.57 -8.76
CA SER A 137 -14.60 -12.56 -9.56
C SER A 137 -15.31 -12.11 -10.85
N PHE A 138 -16.46 -12.70 -11.21
CA PHE A 138 -17.27 -12.26 -12.35
C PHE A 138 -18.26 -11.14 -12.00
N SER A 139 -18.72 -11.05 -10.74
CA SER A 139 -19.70 -10.04 -10.29
C SER A 139 -19.09 -8.95 -9.40
N SER A 140 -17.85 -9.11 -8.95
CA SER A 140 -17.21 -8.26 -7.94
C SER A 140 -16.10 -7.35 -8.48
N ARG A 141 -16.13 -6.98 -9.76
CA ARG A 141 -15.00 -6.26 -10.42
C ARG A 141 -15.09 -4.76 -10.19
N VAL A 142 -13.96 -4.13 -9.89
CA VAL A 142 -13.86 -2.67 -9.71
C VAL A 142 -12.91 -2.07 -10.76
N PRO A 143 -13.24 -0.93 -11.37
CA PRO A 143 -12.37 -0.27 -12.36
C PRO A 143 -11.21 0.47 -11.67
N SER A 144 -10.10 0.61 -12.38
CA SER A 144 -8.87 1.23 -11.88
C SER A 144 -8.62 2.64 -12.43
N LEU A 145 -7.62 3.32 -11.89
CA LEU A 145 -7.02 4.54 -12.46
C LEU A 145 -6.59 4.38 -13.93
N ILE A 146 -6.20 3.17 -14.36
CA ILE A 146 -5.87 2.90 -15.77
C ILE A 146 -7.12 2.79 -16.65
N ASP A 147 -8.21 2.20 -16.17
CA ASP A 147 -9.50 2.18 -16.88
C ASP A 147 -9.97 3.63 -17.13
N TRP A 148 -10.09 4.42 -16.07
CA TRP A 148 -10.59 5.80 -16.15
C TRP A 148 -9.70 6.72 -16.99
N ALA A 149 -8.38 6.46 -17.02
CA ALA A 149 -7.44 7.13 -17.90
C ALA A 149 -7.63 6.73 -19.38
N GLN A 150 -7.80 5.44 -19.68
CA GLN A 150 -8.06 4.95 -21.04
C GLN A 150 -9.42 5.43 -21.57
N GLU A 151 -10.47 5.44 -20.74
CA GLU A 151 -11.79 6.01 -21.06
C GLU A 151 -11.71 7.49 -21.44
N SER A 152 -10.87 8.25 -20.73
CA SER A 152 -10.56 9.65 -21.04
C SER A 152 -9.71 9.82 -22.32
N GLY A 153 -9.17 8.74 -22.85
CA GLY A 153 -8.24 8.69 -23.99
C GLY A 153 -6.81 9.14 -23.66
N LYS A 154 -6.43 9.13 -22.38
CA LYS A 154 -5.06 9.33 -21.93
C LYS A 154 -4.25 8.05 -22.20
N SER A 155 -2.95 8.20 -22.38
CA SER A 155 -2.04 7.04 -22.47
C SER A 155 -1.79 6.46 -21.08
N THR A 156 -1.52 5.16 -21.00
CA THR A 156 -1.35 4.48 -19.70
C THR A 156 -0.08 3.66 -19.64
N GLY A 157 0.57 3.62 -18.48
CA GLY A 157 1.78 2.83 -18.27
C GLY A 157 1.96 2.31 -16.85
N ILE A 158 2.60 1.13 -16.76
CA ILE A 158 2.99 0.44 -15.52
C ILE A 158 4.50 0.21 -15.59
N VAL A 159 5.23 0.64 -14.55
CA VAL A 159 6.66 0.41 -14.37
C VAL A 159 6.88 -0.19 -12.99
N THR A 160 7.65 -1.27 -12.89
CA THR A 160 7.93 -1.95 -11.61
C THR A 160 9.27 -2.68 -11.64
N ASN A 161 9.92 -2.86 -10.49
CA ASN A 161 11.01 -3.82 -10.33
C ASN A 161 10.56 -5.18 -9.75
N THR A 162 9.26 -5.37 -9.49
CA THR A 162 8.69 -6.67 -9.16
C THR A 162 8.38 -7.46 -10.43
N ARG A 163 7.42 -8.40 -10.37
CA ARG A 163 6.87 -9.03 -11.58
C ARG A 163 5.70 -8.18 -12.05
N ILE A 164 5.53 -8.01 -13.35
CA ILE A 164 4.36 -7.27 -13.88
C ILE A 164 3.01 -7.94 -13.53
N THR A 165 3.06 -9.21 -13.15
CA THR A 165 1.95 -10.05 -12.65
C THR A 165 1.80 -10.03 -11.13
N HIS A 166 2.66 -9.31 -10.39
CA HIS A 166 2.61 -9.18 -8.94
C HIS A 166 1.30 -8.48 -8.49
N ALA A 167 0.93 -8.65 -7.22
CA ALA A 167 -0.28 -8.09 -6.62
C ALA A 167 -0.51 -6.61 -6.94
N THR A 168 0.50 -5.80 -6.64
CA THR A 168 0.50 -4.34 -6.70
C THR A 168 0.28 -3.82 -8.13
N PRO A 169 1.07 -4.20 -9.15
CA PRO A 169 0.82 -3.79 -10.53
C PRO A 169 -0.41 -4.47 -11.14
N ALA A 170 -0.81 -5.65 -10.67
CA ALA A 170 -1.98 -6.37 -11.19
C ALA A 170 -3.31 -5.70 -10.86
N ALA A 171 -3.43 -4.96 -9.76
CA ALA A 171 -4.64 -4.23 -9.41
C ALA A 171 -5.02 -3.13 -10.44
N LEU A 172 -4.12 -2.75 -11.35
CA LEU A 172 -4.37 -1.79 -12.43
C LEU A 172 -4.96 -2.39 -13.73
N TYR A 173 -5.16 -3.71 -13.80
CA TYR A 173 -5.68 -4.37 -15.00
C TYR A 173 -6.36 -5.73 -14.80
N GLY A 174 -6.15 -6.36 -13.65
CA GLY A 174 -6.52 -7.74 -13.38
C GLY A 174 -7.63 -7.84 -12.35
N HIS A 175 -8.56 -8.75 -12.60
CA HIS A 175 -9.62 -9.09 -11.66
C HIS A 175 -9.47 -10.57 -11.29
N SER A 176 -8.91 -10.83 -10.10
CA SER A 176 -8.56 -12.18 -9.65
C SER A 176 -8.96 -12.40 -8.19
N PRO A 177 -9.56 -13.55 -7.84
CA PRO A 177 -9.82 -13.93 -6.45
C PRO A 177 -8.55 -14.41 -5.73
N SER A 178 -7.36 -14.31 -6.34
CA SER A 178 -6.08 -14.66 -5.73
C SER A 178 -4.93 -13.94 -6.41
N ARG A 179 -4.09 -13.23 -5.63
CA ARG A 179 -2.83 -12.64 -6.12
C ARG A 179 -1.83 -13.67 -6.66
N TYR A 180 -1.98 -14.94 -6.27
CA TYR A 180 -1.08 -16.02 -6.67
C TYR A 180 -1.31 -16.53 -8.10
N TRP A 181 -2.45 -16.20 -8.72
CA TRP A 181 -2.83 -16.68 -10.06
C TRP A 181 -2.12 -15.90 -11.19
N GLU A 182 -0.80 -15.72 -11.06
CA GLU A 182 0.06 -14.99 -12.01
C GLU A 182 0.10 -15.66 -13.40
N ASP A 183 0.12 -17.00 -13.42
CA ASP A 183 0.07 -17.85 -14.63
C ASP A 183 -0.88 -19.05 -14.45
N ASP A 184 -1.19 -19.76 -15.54
CA ASP A 184 -2.17 -20.84 -15.55
C ASP A 184 -1.77 -22.07 -14.73
N SER A 185 -0.48 -22.28 -14.43
CA SER A 185 -0.05 -23.33 -13.49
C SER A 185 -0.56 -23.07 -12.07
N LYS A 186 -0.68 -21.79 -11.68
CA LYS A 186 -1.15 -21.35 -10.36
C LYS A 186 -2.66 -21.27 -10.22
N VAL A 187 -3.40 -21.11 -11.33
CA VAL A 187 -4.86 -21.27 -11.31
C VAL A 187 -5.21 -22.74 -11.03
N PRO A 188 -6.11 -23.06 -10.08
CA PRO A 188 -6.54 -24.43 -9.79
C PRO A 188 -7.10 -25.14 -11.04
N PRO A 189 -6.83 -26.44 -11.26
CA PRO A 189 -7.21 -27.14 -12.50
C PRO A 189 -8.69 -27.04 -12.90
N ALA A 190 -9.61 -27.01 -11.92
CA ALA A 190 -11.03 -26.82 -12.16
C ALA A 190 -11.40 -25.39 -12.61
N ALA A 191 -10.63 -24.38 -12.20
CA ALA A 191 -10.87 -22.97 -12.51
C ALA A 191 -10.25 -22.52 -13.84
N ARG A 192 -9.20 -23.19 -14.35
CA ARG A 192 -8.42 -22.82 -15.57
C ARG A 192 -9.24 -22.57 -16.84
N LYS A 193 -10.44 -23.16 -16.95
CA LYS A 193 -11.34 -22.95 -18.11
C LYS A 193 -12.21 -21.70 -17.98
N SER A 194 -12.43 -21.21 -16.76
CA SER A 194 -13.36 -20.12 -16.44
C SER A 194 -12.61 -18.83 -16.08
N CYS A 195 -11.60 -18.93 -15.22
CA CYS A 195 -10.77 -17.81 -14.81
C CYS A 195 -9.46 -17.76 -15.59
N LYS A 196 -9.10 -16.54 -16.03
CA LYS A 196 -7.81 -16.26 -16.66
C LYS A 196 -6.79 -15.90 -15.58
N ASP A 197 -5.58 -16.43 -15.71
CA ASP A 197 -4.41 -15.95 -14.99
C ASP A 197 -4.08 -14.48 -15.33
N LEU A 198 -3.40 -13.79 -14.42
CA LEU A 198 -3.11 -12.36 -14.53
C LEU A 198 -2.29 -12.02 -15.78
N ALA A 199 -1.30 -12.83 -16.16
CA ALA A 199 -0.54 -12.63 -17.39
C ALA A 199 -1.43 -12.64 -18.64
N ARG A 200 -2.44 -13.51 -18.71
CA ARG A 200 -3.47 -13.48 -19.76
C ARG A 200 -4.41 -12.28 -19.64
N GLN A 201 -4.79 -11.85 -18.43
CA GLN A 201 -5.66 -10.67 -18.27
C GLN A 201 -4.98 -9.42 -18.83
N LEU A 202 -3.69 -9.23 -18.54
CA LEU A 202 -2.87 -8.10 -19.01
C LEU A 202 -2.82 -7.94 -20.54
N ILE A 203 -2.96 -9.01 -21.32
CA ILE A 203 -2.85 -8.93 -22.80
C ILE A 203 -4.14 -9.25 -23.56
N GLU A 204 -5.11 -9.93 -22.94
CA GLU A 204 -6.36 -10.31 -23.59
C GLU A 204 -7.57 -9.44 -23.21
N ASN A 205 -7.56 -8.83 -22.01
CA ASN A 205 -8.68 -8.04 -21.49
C ASN A 205 -8.42 -6.54 -21.63
N ASP A 206 -9.48 -5.74 -21.66
CA ASP A 206 -9.38 -4.34 -21.23
C ASP A 206 -9.27 -4.31 -19.68
N PRO A 207 -8.53 -3.35 -19.09
CA PRO A 207 -7.79 -2.29 -19.77
C PRO A 207 -6.39 -2.72 -20.24
N GLY A 208 -5.88 -3.85 -19.72
CA GLY A 208 -4.49 -4.30 -19.89
C GLY A 208 -4.00 -4.28 -21.35
N ARG A 209 -4.80 -4.81 -22.28
CA ARG A 209 -4.44 -4.93 -23.70
C ARG A 209 -4.23 -3.60 -24.44
N ASN A 210 -4.54 -2.46 -23.82
CA ASN A 210 -4.33 -1.12 -24.37
C ASN A 210 -3.30 -0.28 -23.59
N ILE A 211 -2.70 -0.81 -22.52
CA ILE A 211 -1.61 -0.14 -21.80
C ILE A 211 -0.45 0.10 -22.78
N ASN A 212 0.00 1.35 -22.87
CA ASN A 212 1.05 1.77 -23.80
C ASN A 212 2.43 1.30 -23.36
N VAL A 213 2.70 1.30 -22.05
CA VAL A 213 4.03 0.93 -21.53
C VAL A 213 3.89 -0.05 -20.37
N ILE A 214 4.54 -1.20 -20.49
CA ILE A 214 4.49 -2.31 -19.54
C ILE A 214 5.94 -2.71 -19.26
N LEU A 215 6.53 -2.28 -18.14
CA LEU A 215 7.95 -2.51 -17.83
C LEU A 215 8.13 -3.16 -16.44
N GLY A 216 8.88 -4.26 -16.38
CA GLY A 216 9.33 -4.86 -15.13
C GLY A 216 9.87 -6.29 -15.31
N GLY A 217 9.74 -7.14 -14.30
CA GLY A 217 10.13 -8.56 -14.38
C GLY A 217 8.97 -9.51 -14.72
N GLY A 218 9.28 -10.81 -14.78
CA GLY A 218 8.31 -11.90 -14.66
C GLY A 218 8.18 -12.82 -15.86
N ARG A 219 9.16 -12.89 -16.78
CA ARG A 219 9.09 -13.68 -18.03
C ARG A 219 8.59 -15.12 -17.84
N ARG A 220 8.91 -15.76 -16.71
CA ARG A 220 8.46 -17.11 -16.35
C ARG A 220 6.94 -17.34 -16.46
N HIS A 221 6.11 -16.33 -16.18
CA HIS A 221 4.64 -16.43 -16.23
C HIS A 221 4.06 -16.28 -17.66
N TRP A 222 4.88 -15.83 -18.60
CA TRP A 222 4.53 -15.54 -19.98
C TRP A 222 4.93 -16.67 -20.92
N MET A 223 5.93 -17.46 -20.55
CA MET A 223 6.55 -18.47 -21.41
C MET A 223 6.05 -19.89 -21.09
N PRO A 224 5.89 -20.77 -22.09
CA PRO A 224 5.47 -22.15 -21.89
C PRO A 224 6.59 -22.99 -21.28
N LYS A 225 6.24 -24.06 -20.58
CA LYS A 225 7.21 -24.93 -19.90
C LYS A 225 8.28 -25.57 -20.81
N VAL A 226 8.09 -25.57 -22.13
CA VAL A 226 9.10 -26.06 -23.10
C VAL A 226 10.02 -24.95 -23.66
N ALA A 227 9.81 -23.69 -23.29
CA ALA A 227 10.65 -22.57 -23.69
C ALA A 227 11.63 -22.18 -22.57
N ARG A 228 12.88 -21.91 -22.96
CA ARG A 228 13.95 -21.45 -22.06
C ARG A 228 13.99 -19.92 -21.99
N ASP A 229 14.26 -19.39 -20.81
CA ASP A 229 14.45 -17.95 -20.60
C ASP A 229 15.64 -17.42 -21.45
N PRO A 230 15.55 -16.21 -22.05
CA PRO A 230 16.61 -15.66 -22.92
C PRO A 230 17.93 -15.35 -22.20
N GLU A 231 17.91 -15.18 -20.87
CA GLU A 231 19.11 -14.88 -20.06
C GLU A 231 19.44 -16.05 -19.14
N GLN A 232 18.46 -16.48 -18.36
CA GLN A 232 18.57 -17.62 -17.45
C GLN A 232 18.35 -18.92 -18.22
N THR A 233 19.17 -19.19 -19.24
CA THR A 233 19.00 -20.25 -20.27
C THR A 233 18.90 -21.71 -19.78
N LYS A 234 18.99 -21.94 -18.47
CA LYS A 234 18.69 -23.21 -17.79
C LYS A 234 17.21 -23.31 -17.36
N GLU A 235 16.58 -22.18 -17.05
CA GLU A 235 15.21 -22.07 -16.55
C GLU A 235 14.18 -22.23 -17.67
N GLU A 236 13.09 -22.91 -17.33
CA GLU A 236 11.92 -23.10 -18.20
C GLU A 236 10.80 -22.10 -17.83
N GLY A 237 9.96 -21.78 -18.80
CA GLY A 237 8.68 -21.10 -18.56
C GLY A 237 7.75 -21.89 -17.64
N ARG A 238 6.67 -21.27 -17.16
CA ARG A 238 5.74 -21.92 -16.21
C ARG A 238 4.39 -22.30 -16.82
N ARG A 239 4.03 -21.74 -17.98
CA ARG A 239 2.71 -21.95 -18.57
C ARG A 239 2.50 -23.39 -19.01
N LEU A 240 1.34 -23.95 -18.66
CA LEU A 240 0.91 -25.31 -19.00
C LEU A 240 0.03 -25.34 -20.25
N ASP A 241 -0.59 -24.20 -20.60
CA ASP A 241 -1.38 -24.00 -21.82
C ASP A 241 -0.55 -23.98 -23.13
N GLY A 242 0.78 -24.09 -23.03
CA GLY A 242 1.69 -24.18 -24.16
C GLY A 242 1.89 -22.87 -24.94
N ARG A 243 1.36 -21.74 -24.45
CA ARG A 243 1.45 -20.43 -25.14
C ARG A 243 2.68 -19.64 -24.70
N ASN A 244 3.21 -18.85 -25.63
CA ASN A 244 4.09 -17.73 -25.31
C ASN A 244 3.28 -16.42 -25.42
N LEU A 245 3.01 -15.80 -24.27
CA LEU A 245 2.21 -14.58 -24.19
C LEU A 245 2.95 -13.35 -24.75
N ILE A 246 4.29 -13.38 -24.81
CA ILE A 246 5.09 -12.32 -25.47
C ILE A 246 4.78 -12.32 -26.97
N ASP A 247 4.79 -13.51 -27.60
CA ASP A 247 4.44 -13.66 -29.01
C ASP A 247 2.98 -13.29 -29.28
N ASP A 248 2.06 -13.62 -28.37
CA ASP A 248 0.65 -13.21 -28.47
C ASP A 248 0.47 -11.68 -28.37
N TRP A 249 1.19 -11.00 -27.48
CA TRP A 249 1.15 -9.54 -27.36
C TRP A 249 1.68 -8.86 -28.63
N VAL A 250 2.86 -9.27 -29.13
CA VAL A 250 3.44 -8.75 -30.38
C VAL A 250 2.49 -9.02 -31.57
N ARG A 251 1.88 -10.20 -31.61
CA ARG A 251 0.87 -10.60 -32.60
C ARG A 251 -0.41 -9.76 -32.53
N ASP A 252 -0.89 -9.40 -31.34
CA ASP A 252 -2.03 -8.47 -31.16
C ASP A 252 -1.70 -7.09 -31.72
N LYS A 253 -0.59 -6.47 -31.29
CA LYS A 253 -0.24 -5.11 -31.73
C LYS A 253 -0.04 -5.05 -33.25
N LYS A 254 0.67 -6.03 -33.82
CA LYS A 254 0.84 -6.16 -35.28
C LYS A 254 -0.50 -6.35 -36.01
N LYS A 255 -1.41 -7.19 -35.49
CA LYS A 255 -2.75 -7.41 -36.08
C LYS A 255 -3.62 -6.14 -36.03
N ARG A 256 -3.46 -5.31 -35.00
CA ARG A 256 -4.16 -4.02 -34.81
C ARG A 256 -3.49 -2.86 -35.55
N GLY A 257 -2.38 -3.08 -36.26
CA GLY A 257 -1.62 -2.02 -36.95
C GLY A 257 -0.86 -1.07 -36.01
N LEU A 258 -0.70 -1.46 -34.74
CA LEU A 258 -0.05 -0.67 -33.70
C LEU A 258 1.46 -0.89 -33.73
N LYS A 259 2.24 0.18 -33.60
CA LYS A 259 3.71 0.13 -33.57
C LYS A 259 4.17 -0.29 -32.18
N ALA A 260 4.81 -1.43 -32.08
CA ALA A 260 5.15 -2.05 -30.81
C ALA A 260 6.53 -2.72 -30.85
N GLU A 261 7.29 -2.58 -29.77
CA GLU A 261 8.55 -3.31 -29.55
C GLU A 261 8.51 -4.08 -28.22
N TYR A 262 9.32 -5.13 -28.14
CA TYR A 262 9.56 -5.94 -26.96
C TYR A 262 11.05 -5.88 -26.59
N ALA A 263 11.36 -5.67 -25.31
CA ALA A 263 12.70 -5.72 -24.76
C ALA A 263 12.78 -6.66 -23.56
N TRP A 264 13.95 -7.26 -23.34
CA TRP A 264 14.24 -8.11 -22.18
C TRP A 264 15.56 -7.81 -21.50
N ASN A 265 16.34 -6.84 -21.98
CA ASN A 265 17.51 -6.30 -21.27
C ASN A 265 17.65 -4.79 -21.48
N LYS A 266 18.52 -4.17 -20.69
CA LYS A 266 18.85 -2.75 -20.72
C LYS A 266 19.31 -2.28 -22.10
N GLY A 267 20.25 -3.01 -22.73
CA GLY A 267 20.81 -2.66 -24.02
C GLY A 267 19.83 -2.80 -25.19
N GLN A 268 18.69 -3.45 -25.02
CA GLN A 268 17.54 -3.35 -25.92
C GLN A 268 16.73 -2.09 -25.62
N LEU A 269 16.35 -1.87 -24.36
CA LEU A 269 15.56 -0.70 -23.93
C LEU A 269 16.21 0.64 -24.33
N GLU A 270 17.53 0.77 -24.18
CA GLU A 270 18.31 1.97 -24.55
C GLU A 270 18.36 2.25 -26.06
N ARG A 271 18.07 1.26 -26.91
CA ARG A 271 18.04 1.41 -28.37
C ARG A 271 16.65 1.77 -28.93
N ILE A 272 15.62 1.77 -28.10
CA ILE A 272 14.24 2.01 -28.53
C ILE A 272 14.02 3.49 -28.86
N ASN A 273 13.64 3.78 -30.11
CA ASN A 273 13.28 5.12 -30.52
C ASN A 273 11.78 5.37 -30.28
N SER A 274 11.43 6.03 -29.17
CA SER A 274 10.04 6.29 -28.79
C SER A 274 9.24 7.11 -29.80
N ASN A 275 9.89 7.80 -30.74
CA ASN A 275 9.23 8.49 -31.86
C ASN A 275 8.64 7.51 -32.91
N HIS A 276 8.98 6.23 -32.84
CA HIS A 276 8.58 5.21 -33.80
C HIS A 276 7.71 4.09 -33.21
N ILE A 277 7.60 3.96 -31.89
CA ILE A 277 6.71 3.00 -31.22
C ILE A 277 5.67 3.68 -30.34
N ASP A 278 4.46 3.12 -30.29
CA ASP A 278 3.34 3.63 -29.49
C ASP A 278 2.96 2.65 -28.36
N TYR A 279 3.58 1.46 -28.35
CA TYR A 279 3.46 0.40 -27.36
C TYR A 279 4.83 -0.21 -27.03
N LEU A 280 5.09 -0.49 -25.76
CA LEU A 280 6.33 -1.12 -25.28
C LEU A 280 6.03 -2.17 -24.20
N LEU A 281 6.55 -3.37 -24.39
CA LEU A 281 6.65 -4.41 -23.37
C LEU A 281 8.13 -4.63 -23.01
N GLY A 282 8.46 -4.53 -21.73
CA GLY A 282 9.79 -4.78 -21.18
C GLY A 282 9.69 -5.80 -20.06
N LEU A 283 10.28 -6.98 -20.26
CA LEU A 283 10.30 -8.06 -19.26
C LEU A 283 11.75 -8.46 -18.97
N PHE A 284 12.35 -7.81 -17.99
CA PHE A 284 13.81 -7.76 -17.80
C PHE A 284 14.39 -8.88 -16.93
N SER A 285 13.58 -9.52 -16.09
CA SER A 285 13.97 -10.72 -15.33
C SER A 285 13.00 -11.89 -15.55
N TYR A 286 13.52 -13.10 -15.36
CA TYR A 286 12.74 -14.35 -15.26
C TYR A 286 11.66 -14.25 -14.15
N SER A 287 12.00 -13.65 -13.00
CA SER A 287 11.14 -13.43 -11.84
C SER A 287 10.99 -11.91 -11.58
N HIS A 288 10.93 -11.45 -10.33
CA HIS A 288 11.20 -10.04 -10.01
C HIS A 288 12.59 -9.65 -10.56
N MET A 289 12.80 -8.37 -10.89
CA MET A 289 14.14 -7.86 -11.20
C MET A 289 15.03 -7.95 -9.97
N ASP A 290 16.35 -7.97 -10.15
CA ASP A 290 17.28 -8.03 -9.01
C ASP A 290 17.22 -6.77 -8.15
N PHE A 291 17.72 -6.84 -6.91
CA PHE A 291 17.83 -5.65 -6.07
C PHE A 291 18.82 -4.66 -6.69
N GLU A 292 18.62 -3.35 -6.54
CA GLU A 292 19.46 -2.30 -7.18
C GLU A 292 20.98 -2.47 -6.88
N VAL A 293 21.36 -2.83 -5.65
CA VAL A 293 22.75 -3.15 -5.26
C VAL A 293 23.31 -4.44 -5.88
N ASP A 294 22.45 -5.37 -6.30
CA ASP A 294 22.82 -6.65 -6.91
C ASP A 294 22.72 -6.64 -8.45
N ARG A 295 21.97 -5.66 -9.01
CA ARG A 295 21.63 -5.49 -10.43
C ARG A 295 22.87 -5.35 -11.33
N ASP A 296 22.96 -6.15 -12.40
CA ASP A 296 23.91 -5.91 -13.49
C ASP A 296 23.51 -4.64 -14.28
N PRO A 297 24.32 -3.56 -14.30
CA PRO A 297 23.97 -2.32 -14.99
C PRO A 297 24.47 -2.25 -16.45
N THR A 298 25.06 -3.32 -16.97
CA THR A 298 25.58 -3.39 -18.34
C THR A 298 24.46 -3.52 -19.38
N PRO A 299 24.75 -3.34 -20.70
CA PRO A 299 23.74 -3.53 -21.76
C PRO A 299 23.17 -4.96 -21.85
N THR A 300 23.78 -5.94 -21.21
CA THR A 300 23.31 -7.34 -21.12
C THR A 300 22.53 -7.66 -19.83
N GLY A 301 22.43 -6.69 -18.92
CA GLY A 301 21.69 -6.84 -17.66
C GLY A 301 20.43 -5.96 -17.58
N ASP A 302 20.04 -5.63 -16.35
CA ASP A 302 18.77 -5.01 -15.99
C ASP A 302 18.81 -3.47 -16.06
N PRO A 303 17.80 -2.79 -16.64
CA PRO A 303 17.65 -1.34 -16.53
C PRO A 303 17.30 -0.94 -15.09
N SER A 304 17.76 0.23 -14.63
CA SER A 304 17.31 0.73 -13.32
C SER A 304 15.83 1.13 -13.37
N LEU A 305 15.18 1.22 -12.20
CA LEU A 305 13.81 1.74 -12.10
C LEU A 305 13.67 3.13 -12.77
N ALA A 306 14.70 3.97 -12.62
CA ALA A 306 14.77 5.28 -13.26
C ALA A 306 14.91 5.22 -14.80
N ASP A 307 15.63 4.24 -15.35
CA ASP A 307 15.74 4.05 -16.81
C ASP A 307 14.41 3.60 -17.40
N MET A 308 13.69 2.70 -16.72
CA MET A 308 12.34 2.30 -17.09
C MET A 308 11.35 3.48 -17.03
N THR A 309 11.39 4.29 -15.97
CA THR A 309 10.56 5.51 -15.86
C THR A 309 10.84 6.50 -16.99
N ARG A 310 12.11 6.71 -17.39
CA ARG A 310 12.46 7.56 -18.54
C ARG A 310 11.87 7.03 -19.83
N SER A 311 12.09 5.75 -20.16
CA SER A 311 11.56 5.15 -21.39
C SER A 311 10.03 5.14 -21.43
N ALA A 312 9.36 4.99 -20.29
CA ALA A 312 7.91 5.13 -20.19
C ALA A 312 7.45 6.55 -20.52
N LEU A 313 8.01 7.57 -19.85
CA LEU A 313 7.67 8.97 -20.10
C LEU A 313 7.96 9.39 -21.54
N SER A 314 9.08 8.93 -22.13
CA SER A 314 9.44 9.18 -23.53
C SER A 314 8.42 8.66 -24.56
N ILE A 315 7.53 7.74 -24.18
CA ILE A 315 6.40 7.27 -25.01
C ILE A 315 5.10 7.98 -24.61
N LEU A 316 4.81 8.05 -23.31
CA LEU A 316 3.54 8.57 -22.76
C LEU A 316 3.36 10.07 -22.98
N LEU A 317 4.43 10.87 -22.93
CA LEU A 317 4.41 12.32 -23.16
C LEU A 317 3.96 12.72 -24.58
N LYS A 318 3.94 11.78 -25.54
CA LYS A 318 3.46 12.03 -26.91
C LYS A 318 1.95 12.25 -26.99
N ASN A 319 1.17 11.81 -26.01
CA ASN A 319 -0.29 11.95 -26.05
C ASN A 319 -0.71 13.37 -25.59
N PRO A 320 -1.34 14.21 -26.45
CA PRO A 320 -1.75 15.56 -26.08
C PRO A 320 -2.85 15.60 -25.01
N LYS A 321 -3.62 14.52 -24.82
CA LYS A 321 -4.58 14.37 -23.71
C LYS A 321 -3.90 14.12 -22.34
N GLY A 322 -2.59 13.88 -22.35
CA GLY A 322 -1.81 13.45 -21.19
C GLY A 322 -1.85 11.94 -20.95
N PHE A 323 -1.37 11.54 -19.78
CA PHE A 323 -1.17 10.14 -19.42
C PHE A 323 -1.40 9.87 -17.92
N PHE A 324 -1.59 8.59 -17.58
CA PHE A 324 -1.39 8.05 -16.24
C PHE A 324 -0.19 7.09 -16.25
N LEU A 325 0.73 7.25 -15.30
CA LEU A 325 1.89 6.38 -15.12
C LEU A 325 1.95 5.90 -13.67
N PHE A 326 2.00 4.60 -13.47
CA PHE A 326 2.34 3.97 -12.19
C PHE A 326 3.82 3.55 -12.18
N VAL A 327 4.51 3.79 -11.06
CA VAL A 327 5.91 3.39 -10.83
C VAL A 327 6.05 2.75 -9.45
N GLU A 328 6.52 1.51 -9.40
CA GLU A 328 6.61 0.71 -8.19
C GLU A 328 8.07 0.45 -7.77
N GLY A 329 8.43 0.86 -6.55
CA GLY A 329 9.65 0.45 -5.86
C GLY A 329 9.45 -0.85 -5.09
N GLY A 330 8.84 -1.87 -5.71
CA GLY A 330 8.26 -3.00 -4.99
C GLY A 330 9.24 -4.04 -4.46
N ARG A 331 10.54 -3.88 -4.72
CA ARG A 331 11.60 -4.64 -4.02
C ARG A 331 11.85 -4.15 -2.58
N ILE A 332 11.32 -3.00 -2.15
CA ILE A 332 11.43 -2.49 -0.76
C ILE A 332 10.82 -3.50 0.23
N ASP A 333 9.55 -3.85 0.04
CA ASP A 333 8.83 -4.92 0.76
C ASP A 333 9.64 -6.22 0.83
N HIS A 334 10.05 -6.75 -0.32
CA HIS A 334 10.80 -8.00 -0.41
C HIS A 334 12.06 -8.00 0.46
N ALA A 335 12.77 -6.87 0.55
CA ALA A 335 13.94 -6.74 1.42
C ALA A 335 13.56 -6.66 2.91
N HIS A 336 12.48 -5.96 3.28
CA HIS A 336 11.96 -5.94 4.65
C HIS A 336 11.46 -7.32 5.11
N HIS A 337 10.80 -8.09 4.24
CA HIS A 337 10.43 -9.49 4.48
C HIS A 337 11.64 -10.36 4.90
N TYR A 338 12.82 -10.12 4.33
CA TYR A 338 14.08 -10.79 4.71
C TYR A 338 14.81 -10.13 5.90
N ASN A 339 14.20 -9.15 6.58
CA ASN A 339 14.83 -8.23 7.54
C ASN A 339 16.13 -7.56 7.03
N ASN A 340 16.35 -7.49 5.71
CA ASN A 340 17.54 -6.89 5.11
C ASN A 340 17.31 -5.39 4.92
N ALA A 341 17.58 -4.61 5.96
CA ALA A 341 17.35 -3.16 5.88
C ALA A 341 18.27 -2.48 4.86
N TYR A 342 19.49 -2.99 4.62
CA TYR A 342 20.37 -2.43 3.58
C TYR A 342 19.62 -2.32 2.25
N ARG A 343 19.09 -3.44 1.75
CA ARG A 343 18.43 -3.50 0.43
C ARG A 343 17.13 -2.73 0.42
N ALA A 344 16.34 -2.76 1.50
CA ALA A 344 15.07 -2.03 1.54
C ALA A 344 15.26 -0.51 1.46
N LEU A 345 16.31 0.01 2.12
CA LEU A 345 16.66 1.43 2.02
C LEU A 345 17.31 1.74 0.66
N ASP A 346 18.16 0.86 0.12
CA ASP A 346 18.76 1.00 -1.22
C ASP A 346 17.69 1.11 -2.31
N GLU A 347 16.68 0.25 -2.28
CA GLU A 347 15.50 0.27 -3.15
C GLU A 347 14.65 1.54 -2.99
N THR A 348 14.53 2.05 -1.76
CA THR A 348 13.87 3.34 -1.50
C THR A 348 14.61 4.49 -2.23
N LEU A 349 15.94 4.42 -2.33
CA LEU A 349 16.76 5.39 -3.04
C LEU A 349 16.79 5.15 -4.57
N ALA A 350 16.56 3.92 -5.02
CA ALA A 350 16.28 3.62 -6.43
C ALA A 350 14.96 4.27 -6.87
N MET A 351 13.91 4.20 -6.03
CA MET A 351 12.64 4.89 -6.27
C MET A 351 12.76 6.42 -6.20
N GLU A 352 13.55 6.98 -5.26
CA GLU A 352 13.87 8.42 -5.26
C GLU A 352 14.53 8.82 -6.59
N THR A 353 15.48 8.03 -7.09
CA THR A 353 16.18 8.29 -8.35
C THR A 353 15.23 8.20 -9.55
N ALA A 354 14.20 7.35 -9.50
CA ALA A 354 13.14 7.28 -10.50
C ALA A 354 12.19 8.50 -10.43
N LEU A 355 11.86 8.99 -9.23
CA LEU A 355 11.11 10.23 -9.06
C LEU A 355 11.88 11.45 -9.60
N LEU A 356 13.17 11.57 -9.29
CA LEU A 356 14.03 12.63 -9.81
C LEU A 356 14.12 12.58 -11.34
N ALA A 357 14.16 11.37 -11.93
CA ALA A 357 14.06 11.20 -13.38
C ALA A 357 12.72 11.71 -13.94
N ALA A 358 11.59 11.36 -13.30
CA ALA A 358 10.27 11.84 -13.72
C ALA A 358 10.15 13.37 -13.61
N LEU A 359 10.56 13.96 -12.48
CA LEU A 359 10.58 15.41 -12.24
C LEU A 359 11.41 16.18 -13.29
N SER A 360 12.47 15.56 -13.83
CA SER A 360 13.29 16.17 -14.89
C SER A 360 12.62 16.18 -16.28
N MET A 361 11.55 15.41 -16.47
CA MET A 361 10.89 15.21 -17.78
C MET A 361 9.48 15.81 -17.88
N VAL A 362 8.84 16.17 -16.76
CA VAL A 362 7.44 16.63 -16.73
C VAL A 362 7.30 18.03 -16.15
N ASN A 363 6.28 18.77 -16.61
CA ASN A 363 5.95 20.06 -16.03
C ASN A 363 5.00 19.90 -14.82
N PRO A 364 5.39 20.24 -13.58
CA PRO A 364 4.55 20.14 -12.39
C PRO A 364 3.41 21.17 -12.32
N THR A 365 3.26 22.08 -13.29
CA THR A 365 2.03 22.90 -13.41
C THR A 365 0.88 22.16 -14.11
N GLU A 366 1.16 21.12 -14.90
CA GLU A 366 0.15 20.29 -15.58
C GLU A 366 0.20 18.81 -15.16
N THR A 367 1.13 18.42 -14.29
CA THR A 367 1.32 17.04 -13.84
C THR A 367 1.08 16.94 -12.34
N LEU A 368 0.15 16.07 -11.92
CA LEU A 368 0.04 15.63 -10.54
C LEU A 368 1.02 14.47 -10.32
N ILE A 369 1.84 14.56 -9.27
CA ILE A 369 2.70 13.48 -8.81
C ILE A 369 2.30 13.15 -7.38
N VAL A 370 2.03 11.87 -7.11
CA VAL A 370 1.76 11.33 -5.77
C VAL A 370 2.82 10.28 -5.46
N VAL A 371 3.35 10.28 -4.24
CA VAL A 371 4.29 9.28 -3.73
C VAL A 371 3.72 8.72 -2.43
N THR A 372 3.61 7.40 -2.32
CA THR A 372 3.06 6.75 -1.13
C THR A 372 3.50 5.29 -1.02
N SER A 373 2.83 4.53 -0.17
CA SER A 373 2.95 3.10 -0.02
C SER A 373 1.56 2.44 0.02
N ASP A 374 1.53 1.12 -0.11
CA ASP A 374 0.35 0.28 0.04
C ASP A 374 0.19 -0.21 1.49
N HIS A 375 1.27 -0.62 2.15
CA HIS A 375 1.33 -0.93 3.59
C HIS A 375 2.70 -0.57 4.19
N SER A 376 2.88 -0.71 5.50
CA SER A 376 4.18 -0.50 6.14
C SER A 376 4.93 -1.85 6.27
N HIS A 377 6.02 -1.85 7.05
CA HIS A 377 6.68 -3.06 7.56
C HIS A 377 6.93 -2.93 9.05
N VAL A 378 7.15 -4.06 9.75
CA VAL A 378 7.49 -4.07 11.19
C VAL A 378 8.92 -3.57 11.49
N LEU A 379 9.46 -2.65 10.68
CA LEU A 379 10.74 -1.99 10.90
C LEU A 379 10.62 -0.93 11.99
N THR A 380 11.53 -0.96 12.95
CA THR A 380 11.69 0.05 13.99
C THR A 380 13.07 0.69 13.89
N MET A 381 13.13 1.99 14.17
CA MET A 381 14.37 2.77 14.28
C MET A 381 14.40 3.37 15.69
N GLY A 382 15.43 3.06 16.49
CA GLY A 382 15.47 3.43 17.89
C GLY A 382 16.86 3.36 18.52
N GLY A 383 16.91 3.13 19.83
CA GLY A 383 18.16 3.08 20.59
C GLY A 383 18.68 4.45 21.03
N GLN A 384 20.01 4.58 21.12
CA GLN A 384 20.75 5.77 21.54
C GLN A 384 21.94 6.01 20.60
N ALA A 385 21.73 5.87 19.29
CA ALA A 385 22.69 6.20 18.25
C ALA A 385 23.22 7.66 18.40
N THR A 386 24.42 7.80 18.96
CA THR A 386 25.06 9.09 19.25
C THR A 386 26.58 8.97 19.12
N PRO A 387 27.29 9.99 18.57
CA PRO A 387 26.82 11.30 18.14
C PRO A 387 25.93 11.25 16.88
N ARG A 388 25.28 12.38 16.59
CA ARG A 388 24.59 12.64 15.32
C ARG A 388 25.53 12.36 14.13
N GLY A 389 25.02 11.68 13.10
CA GLY A 389 25.83 11.09 12.03
C GLY A 389 26.24 9.63 12.25
N HIS A 390 25.61 8.92 13.19
CA HIS A 390 25.86 7.51 13.46
C HIS A 390 25.29 6.60 12.34
N PRO A 391 26.02 5.58 11.85
CA PRO A 391 25.57 4.75 10.73
C PRO A 391 24.20 4.09 10.95
N ILE A 392 23.22 4.42 10.11
CA ILE A 392 21.82 4.01 10.31
C ILE A 392 21.59 2.49 10.24
N LEU A 393 22.41 1.78 9.47
CA LEU A 393 22.39 0.31 9.38
C LEU A 393 23.13 -0.39 10.52
N GLY A 394 23.83 0.35 11.39
CA GLY A 394 24.83 -0.19 12.31
C GLY A 394 24.33 -0.74 13.65
N PRO A 395 25.25 -1.26 14.48
CA PRO A 395 25.03 -1.42 15.92
C PRO A 395 24.84 -0.04 16.57
N ASP A 396 24.05 0.03 17.63
CA ASP A 396 23.83 1.24 18.41
C ASP A 396 25.11 1.71 19.14
N SER A 397 25.14 2.96 19.62
CA SER A 397 26.27 3.45 20.45
C SER A 397 26.30 2.84 21.86
N LYS A 398 25.22 2.16 22.27
CA LYS A 398 25.06 1.45 23.54
C LYS A 398 24.83 -0.04 23.33
N VAL A 399 25.29 -0.83 24.31
CA VAL A 399 24.83 -2.20 24.53
C VAL A 399 23.53 -2.18 25.34
N SER A 400 22.81 -3.31 25.39
CA SER A 400 21.70 -3.47 26.33
C SER A 400 22.19 -3.32 27.77
N ASP A 401 21.41 -2.62 28.58
CA ASP A 401 21.56 -2.49 30.03
C ASP A 401 21.11 -3.75 30.81
N ILE A 402 20.46 -4.71 30.14
CA ILE A 402 19.99 -5.97 30.73
C ILE A 402 20.95 -7.13 30.43
N ASP A 403 21.32 -7.34 29.16
CA ASP A 403 22.16 -8.49 28.75
C ASP A 403 23.62 -8.15 28.40
N GLY A 404 23.97 -6.86 28.37
CA GLY A 404 25.32 -6.38 28.07
C GLY A 404 25.78 -6.58 26.61
N GLN A 405 24.95 -7.16 25.75
CA GLN A 405 25.27 -7.41 24.34
C GLN A 405 24.86 -6.19 23.49
N PRO A 406 25.55 -5.92 22.35
CA PRO A 406 25.11 -4.91 21.40
C PRO A 406 23.69 -5.18 20.85
N TYR A 407 23.11 -4.20 20.19
CA TYR A 407 21.92 -4.33 19.34
C TYR A 407 22.04 -3.32 18.18
N SER A 408 21.16 -3.40 17.17
CA SER A 408 21.19 -2.49 16.00
C SER A 408 20.24 -1.31 16.16
N THR A 409 20.58 -0.17 15.54
CA THR A 409 19.70 1.02 15.51
C THR A 409 18.41 0.76 14.73
N ILE A 410 18.46 -0.13 13.72
CA ILE A 410 17.29 -0.73 13.08
C ILE A 410 17.05 -2.14 13.65
N LEU A 411 15.81 -2.43 14.05
CA LEU A 411 15.34 -3.77 14.46
C LEU A 411 13.95 -4.03 13.87
N TYR A 412 13.56 -5.30 13.75
CA TYR A 412 12.24 -5.70 13.28
C TYR A 412 11.38 -6.33 14.38
N GLY A 413 10.06 -6.14 14.31
CA GLY A 413 9.12 -6.82 15.22
C GLY A 413 9.12 -8.35 15.05
N ASN A 414 9.24 -8.83 13.81
CA ASN A 414 9.38 -10.25 13.49
C ASN A 414 10.10 -10.47 12.14
N GLY A 415 10.54 -11.70 11.88
CA GLY A 415 11.20 -12.09 10.64
C GLY A 415 12.37 -13.07 10.83
N PRO A 416 13.16 -13.33 9.77
CA PRO A 416 14.27 -14.28 9.80
C PRO A 416 15.50 -13.80 10.61
N GLY A 417 15.54 -12.53 11.03
CA GLY A 417 16.60 -11.98 11.87
C GLY A 417 16.56 -12.38 13.35
N TYR A 418 15.57 -13.17 13.77
CA TYR A 418 15.54 -13.72 15.12
C TYR A 418 16.69 -14.73 15.32
N SER A 419 17.48 -14.54 16.37
CA SER A 419 18.62 -15.41 16.69
C SER A 419 18.81 -15.51 18.21
N THR A 420 19.18 -16.70 18.68
CA THR A 420 19.53 -16.97 20.08
C THR A 420 20.83 -17.81 20.12
N PRO A 421 21.95 -17.26 20.63
CA PRO A 421 22.14 -15.89 21.12
C PRO A 421 21.91 -14.82 20.03
N ARG A 422 21.62 -13.59 20.44
CA ARG A 422 21.38 -12.45 19.53
C ARG A 422 22.61 -12.22 18.65
N THR A 423 22.46 -12.40 17.35
CA THR A 423 23.45 -11.99 16.36
C THR A 423 23.25 -10.51 16.06
N VAL A 424 24.33 -9.72 16.14
CA VAL A 424 24.35 -8.32 15.72
C VAL A 424 25.34 -8.18 14.57
N PRO A 425 24.97 -7.52 13.46
CA PRO A 425 25.91 -7.18 12.40
C PRO A 425 26.94 -6.16 12.89
N ILE A 426 28.22 -6.53 12.86
CA ILE A 426 29.34 -5.72 13.38
C ILE A 426 30.06 -4.95 12.25
N ASN A 427 30.04 -5.46 11.02
CA ASN A 427 30.74 -4.89 9.87
C ASN A 427 29.87 -3.83 9.15
N THR A 428 29.70 -2.66 9.78
CA THR A 428 28.90 -1.55 9.23
C THR A 428 29.68 -0.22 9.19
N THR A 429 30.99 -0.30 8.99
CA THR A 429 31.80 0.88 8.64
C THR A 429 31.41 1.38 7.26
N THR A 430 31.29 2.69 7.05
CA THR A 430 30.75 3.34 5.83
C THR A 430 31.48 3.06 4.51
N GLN A 431 32.57 2.28 4.52
CA GLN A 431 33.28 1.82 3.32
C GLN A 431 33.01 0.34 2.96
N ASN A 432 32.41 -0.44 3.87
CA ASN A 432 32.12 -1.87 3.71
C ASN A 432 30.79 -2.20 4.43
N GLU A 433 29.69 -1.61 3.97
CA GLU A 433 28.34 -2.00 4.40
C GLU A 433 28.02 -3.40 3.82
N ASP A 434 27.73 -4.39 4.67
CA ASP A 434 27.35 -5.73 4.16
C ASP A 434 25.91 -5.71 3.61
N ARG A 435 25.78 -5.73 2.27
CA ARG A 435 24.47 -5.80 1.60
C ARG A 435 23.66 -7.05 1.94
N ASN A 436 24.28 -8.11 2.45
CA ASN A 436 23.61 -9.34 2.91
C ASN A 436 23.18 -9.31 4.37
N GLN A 437 23.46 -8.23 5.09
CA GLN A 437 23.08 -8.02 6.48
C GLN A 437 21.57 -8.29 6.74
N VAL A 438 21.30 -9.11 7.75
CA VAL A 438 19.96 -9.36 8.30
C VAL A 438 19.90 -8.69 9.68
N HIS A 439 18.98 -7.76 9.88
CA HIS A 439 18.81 -7.05 11.16
C HIS A 439 17.97 -7.86 12.14
N GLY A 440 18.29 -7.76 13.44
CA GLY A 440 17.66 -8.55 14.50
C GLY A 440 16.14 -8.38 14.57
N ALA A 441 15.43 -9.48 14.83
CA ALA A 441 13.97 -9.49 14.99
C ALA A 441 13.53 -10.11 16.33
N ALA A 442 12.41 -9.63 16.90
CA ALA A 442 11.94 -10.08 18.22
C ALA A 442 11.20 -11.43 18.20
N VAL A 443 10.53 -11.78 17.09
CA VAL A 443 9.79 -13.06 16.92
C VAL A 443 10.26 -13.78 15.65
N PRO A 444 10.59 -15.09 15.71
CA PRO A 444 11.05 -15.85 14.55
C PRO A 444 9.95 -16.09 13.52
N ARG A 445 10.25 -15.76 12.26
CA ARG A 445 9.42 -16.03 11.08
C ARG A 445 10.34 -16.31 9.88
N GLN A 446 9.89 -17.06 8.88
CA GLN A 446 10.63 -17.19 7.61
C GLN A 446 10.64 -15.88 6.80
N TRP A 447 9.55 -15.11 6.89
CA TRP A 447 9.42 -13.74 6.37
C TRP A 447 8.73 -12.85 7.39
N ALA A 448 9.22 -11.62 7.54
CA ALA A 448 8.59 -10.57 8.35
C ALA A 448 7.13 -10.32 7.91
N THR A 449 6.28 -9.84 8.80
CA THR A 449 4.95 -9.32 8.43
C THR A 449 5.03 -7.86 8.01
N HIS A 450 4.07 -7.42 7.20
CA HIS A 450 3.83 -6.00 6.97
C HIS A 450 3.50 -5.26 8.29
N GLY A 451 3.60 -3.95 8.27
CA GLY A 451 3.14 -3.04 9.31
C GLY A 451 1.74 -2.53 8.99
N GLY A 452 0.88 -2.47 10.01
CA GLY A 452 -0.54 -2.09 9.91
C GLY A 452 -0.83 -0.62 10.27
N GLU A 453 0.20 0.20 10.48
CA GLU A 453 0.06 1.62 10.73
C GLU A 453 -0.19 2.44 9.45
N ASP A 454 -0.59 3.70 9.63
CA ASP A 454 -0.83 4.63 8.53
C ASP A 454 0.47 4.95 7.76
N VAL A 455 0.39 4.86 6.43
CA VAL A 455 1.51 5.16 5.52
C VAL A 455 1.50 6.61 5.05
N PRO A 456 2.66 7.21 4.75
CA PRO A 456 2.72 8.60 4.30
C PRO A 456 2.25 8.76 2.85
N VAL A 457 1.65 9.90 2.55
CA VAL A 457 1.27 10.32 1.19
C VAL A 457 1.84 11.71 0.94
N TYR A 458 2.71 11.82 -0.06
CA TYR A 458 3.29 13.09 -0.52
C TYR A 458 2.68 13.45 -1.87
N ALA A 459 2.32 14.72 -2.11
CA ALA A 459 1.85 15.14 -3.44
C ALA A 459 2.36 16.51 -3.91
N LEU A 460 2.58 16.61 -5.22
CA LEU A 460 3.02 17.80 -5.93
C LEU A 460 2.17 17.99 -7.20
N GLY A 461 1.78 19.24 -7.50
CA GLY A 461 1.07 19.58 -8.74
C GLY A 461 -0.36 20.09 -8.52
N PRO A 462 -1.23 20.06 -9.54
CA PRO A 462 -2.58 20.59 -9.47
C PRO A 462 -3.42 20.00 -8.32
N LEU A 463 -3.99 20.89 -7.50
CA LEU A 463 -4.79 20.59 -6.31
C LEU A 463 -4.08 19.79 -5.18
N ALA A 464 -2.78 19.51 -5.30
CA ALA A 464 -2.06 18.63 -4.38
C ALA A 464 -2.23 19.04 -2.90
N THR A 465 -1.99 20.33 -2.61
CA THR A 465 -2.06 20.94 -1.26
C THR A 465 -3.46 21.06 -0.68
N ILE A 466 -4.49 20.76 -1.46
CA ILE A 466 -5.90 20.77 -1.02
C ILE A 466 -6.34 19.34 -0.72
N LEU A 467 -6.09 18.42 -1.66
CA LEU A 467 -6.59 17.05 -1.61
C LEU A 467 -5.75 16.17 -0.67
N PHE A 468 -4.42 16.23 -0.75
CA PHE A 468 -3.53 15.35 0.00
C PHE A 468 -3.12 15.98 1.33
N THR A 469 -4.08 16.11 2.24
CA THR A 469 -3.91 16.72 3.56
C THR A 469 -4.63 15.95 4.68
N GLY A 470 -4.02 15.93 5.87
CA GLY A 470 -4.53 15.27 7.07
C GLY A 470 -4.44 13.74 7.00
N THR A 471 -5.31 13.05 7.74
CA THR A 471 -5.49 11.59 7.60
C THR A 471 -6.71 11.29 6.73
N PHE A 472 -6.62 10.25 5.91
CA PHE A 472 -7.75 9.71 5.15
C PHE A 472 -7.67 8.18 5.03
N ASP A 473 -8.71 7.58 4.47
CA ASP A 473 -8.65 6.17 4.09
C ASP A 473 -7.88 5.99 2.78
N GLN A 474 -7.10 4.91 2.62
CA GLN A 474 -6.31 4.66 1.41
C GLN A 474 -7.15 4.67 0.12
N SER A 475 -8.42 4.24 0.20
CA SER A 475 -9.42 4.33 -0.88
C SER A 475 -9.64 5.75 -1.43
N TYR A 476 -9.32 6.80 -0.68
CA TYR A 476 -9.47 8.20 -1.11
C TYR A 476 -8.48 8.61 -2.21
N ILE A 477 -7.28 8.03 -2.25
CA ILE A 477 -6.17 8.42 -3.14
C ILE A 477 -6.58 8.40 -4.63
N PRO A 478 -7.16 7.32 -5.19
CA PRO A 478 -7.53 7.29 -6.59
C PRO A 478 -8.68 8.25 -6.94
N HIS A 479 -9.63 8.51 -6.03
CA HIS A 479 -10.66 9.54 -6.25
C HIS A 479 -10.08 10.96 -6.24
N ALA A 480 -9.11 11.25 -5.36
CA ALA A 480 -8.39 12.52 -5.36
C ALA A 480 -7.59 12.73 -6.66
N ILE A 481 -6.93 11.68 -7.15
CA ILE A 481 -6.27 11.66 -8.45
C ILE A 481 -7.28 11.89 -9.59
N ALA A 482 -8.39 11.15 -9.59
CA ALA A 482 -9.44 11.25 -10.62
C ALA A 482 -10.09 12.64 -10.66
N TYR A 483 -10.29 13.28 -9.51
CA TYR A 483 -10.84 14.64 -9.43
C TYR A 483 -9.87 15.69 -9.97
N SER A 484 -8.59 15.57 -9.63
CA SER A 484 -7.56 16.46 -10.17
C SER A 484 -7.37 16.27 -11.67
N ALA A 485 -7.37 15.03 -12.16
CA ALA A 485 -7.09 14.70 -13.56
C ALA A 485 -8.32 14.59 -14.48
N CYS A 486 -9.52 14.82 -13.94
CA CYS A 486 -10.83 14.65 -14.60
C CYS A 486 -10.99 13.26 -15.24
N LEU A 487 -10.95 12.22 -14.41
CA LEU A 487 -11.11 10.82 -14.80
C LEU A 487 -12.41 10.24 -14.21
N GLY A 488 -12.94 9.18 -14.81
CA GLY A 488 -14.06 8.41 -14.26
C GLY A 488 -15.30 9.27 -13.97
N GLU A 489 -15.83 9.20 -12.76
CA GLU A 489 -16.96 10.01 -12.28
C GLU A 489 -16.73 11.54 -12.36
N HIS A 490 -15.48 11.98 -12.56
CA HIS A 490 -15.10 13.39 -12.67
C HIS A 490 -14.74 13.81 -14.10
N ALA A 491 -14.98 12.98 -15.12
CA ALA A 491 -14.61 13.27 -16.51
C ALA A 491 -15.28 14.53 -17.13
N GLN A 492 -16.44 14.96 -16.62
CA GLN A 492 -17.16 16.15 -17.12
C GLN A 492 -16.60 17.48 -16.58
N ARG A 493 -15.93 17.45 -15.42
CA ARG A 493 -15.34 18.63 -14.74
C ARG A 493 -14.45 19.47 -15.64
N CYS A 494 -13.59 18.83 -16.44
CA CYS A 494 -12.68 19.50 -17.36
C CYS A 494 -13.35 20.01 -18.65
N GLN A 495 -14.62 19.68 -18.89
CA GLN A 495 -15.33 20.01 -20.14
C GLN A 495 -16.11 21.34 -20.03
N GLY A 496 -16.10 21.99 -18.86
CA GLY A 496 -16.87 23.20 -18.60
C GLY A 496 -18.38 22.97 -18.40
N VAL A 497 -18.79 21.70 -18.21
CA VAL A 497 -20.19 21.27 -18.04
C VAL A 497 -20.46 20.87 -16.58
N ASP A 498 -19.86 21.57 -15.61
CA ASP A 498 -20.13 21.41 -14.18
C ASP A 498 -21.50 22.02 -13.82
N ASN A 499 -22.57 21.40 -14.31
CA ASN A 499 -23.96 21.75 -13.99
C ASN A 499 -24.37 21.19 -12.60
N TYR A 500 -23.44 21.25 -11.64
CA TYR A 500 -23.54 20.64 -10.31
C TYR A 500 -24.33 21.50 -9.31
N THR A 501 -25.43 22.13 -9.76
CA THR A 501 -26.46 22.74 -8.92
C THR A 501 -27.36 21.70 -8.23
N ALA A 502 -26.74 20.60 -7.77
CA ALA A 502 -27.35 19.60 -6.90
C ALA A 502 -27.16 20.03 -5.44
N CYS A 503 -27.91 21.05 -5.02
CA CYS A 503 -28.03 21.45 -3.61
C CYS A 503 -28.86 20.41 -2.84
N ILE A 504 -28.30 19.20 -2.65
CA ILE A 504 -28.84 18.22 -1.71
C ILE A 504 -28.64 18.81 -0.31
N VAL A 505 -29.73 19.26 0.29
CA VAL A 505 -29.78 19.68 1.69
C VAL A 505 -29.31 18.50 2.54
N PRO A 506 -28.46 18.69 3.57
CA PRO A 506 -28.10 17.59 4.46
C PRO A 506 -29.35 17.07 5.16
N GLU A 507 -29.85 15.89 4.76
CA GLU A 507 -30.79 15.16 5.58
C GLU A 507 -30.09 14.77 6.87
N VAL A 508 -30.41 15.49 7.95
CA VAL A 508 -30.03 15.10 9.30
C VAL A 508 -30.93 13.93 9.68
N SER A 509 -30.55 12.72 9.22
CA SER A 509 -31.23 11.48 9.57
C SER A 509 -31.24 11.31 11.08
N SER A 510 -32.37 11.64 11.69
CA SER A 510 -32.58 11.54 13.12
C SER A 510 -32.76 10.07 13.49
N VAL A 511 -31.63 9.41 13.79
CA VAL A 511 -31.63 8.03 14.29
C VAL A 511 -32.37 8.01 15.63
N SER A 512 -33.63 7.59 15.58
CA SER A 512 -34.45 7.37 16.76
C SER A 512 -33.86 6.22 17.58
N ALA A 513 -33.57 6.49 18.85
CA ALA A 513 -32.89 5.53 19.71
C ALA A 513 -33.82 4.37 20.11
N ALA A 514 -33.78 3.27 19.35
CA ALA A 514 -34.23 1.97 19.83
C ALA A 514 -33.26 1.50 20.93
N GLY A 515 -33.76 1.39 22.16
CA GLY A 515 -32.91 1.34 23.36
C GLY A 515 -32.26 -0.03 23.64
N ALA A 516 -30.95 0.00 23.88
CA ALA A 516 -30.23 -0.98 24.70
C ALA A 516 -29.23 -0.24 25.60
N PRO A 517 -29.09 -0.59 26.90
CA PRO A 517 -28.23 0.16 27.82
C PRO A 517 -26.75 -0.16 27.61
N VAL A 518 -25.99 0.79 27.06
CA VAL A 518 -24.53 0.70 27.00
C VAL A 518 -23.95 1.01 28.39
N VAL A 519 -23.46 -0.01 29.09
CA VAL A 519 -22.71 0.17 30.34
C VAL A 519 -21.28 0.55 30.01
N ILE A 520 -20.95 1.84 30.14
CA ILE A 520 -19.58 2.34 30.03
C ILE A 520 -18.86 2.11 31.37
N ALA A 521 -17.96 1.13 31.42
CA ALA A 521 -17.04 0.93 32.54
C ALA A 521 -15.66 1.50 32.19
N SER A 522 -15.42 2.77 32.56
CA SER A 522 -14.09 3.38 32.51
C SER A 522 -13.51 3.49 33.92
N SER A 523 -12.32 2.96 34.13
CA SER A 523 -11.44 3.35 35.23
C SER A 523 -10.00 2.98 34.89
N VAL A 524 -9.03 3.78 35.36
CA VAL A 524 -7.60 3.53 35.20
C VAL A 524 -6.91 3.90 36.51
N MET A 525 -5.99 3.05 36.97
CA MET A 525 -5.10 3.20 38.13
C MET A 525 -5.75 3.42 39.52
N ALA A 526 -5.62 2.40 40.36
CA ALA A 526 -5.10 2.56 41.72
C ALA A 526 -4.20 1.35 42.04
N ASP A 527 -3.16 1.57 42.84
CA ASP A 527 -2.20 0.57 43.30
C ASP A 527 -2.49 0.24 44.77
N ASP A 528 -2.42 -1.04 45.14
CA ASP A 528 -2.14 -1.50 46.52
C ASP A 528 -1.99 -3.04 46.52
N GLY A 529 -0.89 -3.53 47.12
CA GLY A 529 -0.53 -4.95 47.10
C GLY A 529 -0.50 -5.58 48.50
N ALA A 530 -1.12 -6.75 48.64
CA ALA A 530 -0.92 -7.65 49.78
C ALA A 530 -0.98 -9.12 49.33
N ARG A 531 -0.32 -10.01 50.08
CA ARG A 531 -0.38 -11.46 49.92
C ARG A 531 -1.53 -12.04 50.74
N ASP A 532 -1.96 -13.25 50.42
CA ASP A 532 -1.75 -14.40 51.33
C ASP A 532 -1.99 -15.75 50.62
N GLU A 533 -1.31 -16.79 51.08
CA GLU A 533 -1.46 -18.19 50.63
C GLU A 533 -2.27 -19.00 51.65
N ILE A 534 -3.28 -19.77 51.23
CA ILE A 534 -3.78 -20.93 51.99
C ILE A 534 -4.09 -22.10 51.01
N LYS A 535 -3.74 -23.33 51.41
CA LYS A 535 -4.10 -24.60 50.75
C LYS A 535 -4.94 -25.48 51.67
N ALA A 536 -5.96 -26.16 51.11
CA ALA A 536 -6.54 -27.48 51.50
C ALA A 536 -7.58 -27.84 50.38
N GLU A 537 -7.91 -29.07 49.96
CA GLU A 537 -8.14 -30.37 50.66
C GLU A 537 -9.37 -30.27 51.61
N GLU A 538 -10.41 -31.12 51.65
CA GLU A 538 -10.83 -32.40 51.00
C GLU A 538 -12.40 -32.47 51.16
N LEU A 539 -13.27 -33.42 50.70
CA LEU A 539 -13.24 -34.75 50.03
C LEU A 539 -14.68 -35.08 49.50
N ILE A 540 -14.85 -36.16 48.69
CA ILE A 540 -16.12 -36.89 48.36
C ILE A 540 -17.16 -36.13 47.48
N GLY A 541 -17.85 -36.73 46.49
CA GLY A 541 -17.77 -38.08 45.89
C GLY A 541 -19.10 -38.51 45.23
N GLY A 542 -19.07 -39.36 44.20
CA GLY A 542 -20.26 -39.92 43.53
C GLY A 542 -19.93 -40.63 42.20
N GLU A 543 -20.44 -41.85 42.01
CA GLU A 543 -20.11 -42.76 40.90
C GLU A 543 -21.28 -42.95 39.92
N SER A 544 -20.97 -43.21 38.64
CA SER A 544 -21.61 -44.26 37.82
C SER A 544 -20.93 -44.38 36.45
N ASN A 545 -20.76 -45.60 35.96
CA ASN A 545 -20.21 -45.92 34.64
C ASN A 545 -21.34 -46.13 33.61
N ASP A 546 -21.01 -46.23 32.31
CA ASP A 546 -20.96 -47.53 31.62
C ASP A 546 -20.51 -47.36 30.15
N ASP A 547 -19.60 -48.22 29.71
CA ASP A 547 -19.17 -48.40 28.31
C ASP A 547 -19.97 -49.55 27.67
N GLU A 548 -20.10 -49.59 26.34
CA GLU A 548 -20.31 -50.86 25.62
C GLU A 548 -19.70 -50.83 24.21
N GLU A 549 -19.23 -51.99 23.74
CA GLU A 549 -18.38 -52.16 22.55
C GLU A 549 -19.05 -53.09 21.50
N GLU A 550 -18.26 -53.75 20.63
CA GLU A 550 -18.65 -54.87 19.71
C GLU A 550 -19.32 -54.52 18.35
N GLN A 551 -19.13 -55.28 17.25
CA GLN A 551 -18.08 -56.25 16.83
C GLN A 551 -18.17 -56.51 15.30
N LEU A 552 -17.02 -56.78 14.64
CA LEU A 552 -16.80 -57.67 13.45
C LEU A 552 -17.63 -57.43 12.13
N GLU A 553 -17.41 -58.07 10.97
CA GLU A 553 -16.56 -59.22 10.55
C GLU A 553 -16.03 -59.10 9.07
N TYR A 554 -15.32 -60.13 8.60
CA TYR A 554 -14.54 -60.32 7.35
C TYR A 554 -15.28 -60.20 5.98
N ALA A 555 -14.51 -59.86 4.93
CA ALA A 555 -14.37 -60.70 3.72
C ALA A 555 -13.17 -60.28 2.82
N ASP A 556 -12.48 -61.26 2.24
CA ASP A 556 -11.31 -61.09 1.34
C ASP A 556 -11.72 -61.21 -0.15
N ASN A 557 -11.02 -60.51 -1.06
CA ASN A 557 -10.62 -61.05 -2.38
C ASN A 557 -9.69 -60.12 -3.19
N ASN A 558 -8.98 -60.70 -4.17
CA ASN A 558 -7.73 -60.17 -4.73
C ASN A 558 -7.71 -60.11 -6.27
N SER A 559 -7.29 -58.99 -6.87
CA SER A 559 -6.67 -58.96 -8.21
C SER A 559 -5.88 -57.68 -8.52
N ASP A 560 -4.72 -57.86 -9.14
CA ASP A 560 -3.67 -56.88 -9.49
C ASP A 560 -4.09 -55.54 -10.13
N THR A 561 -3.42 -54.44 -9.75
CA THR A 561 -2.33 -53.84 -10.57
C THR A 561 -1.55 -52.74 -9.84
N LYS A 562 -0.37 -52.37 -10.39
CA LYS A 562 0.63 -51.48 -9.77
C LYS A 562 0.35 -49.99 -10.01
N GLN A 563 0.49 -49.12 -9.00
CA GLN A 563 1.59 -48.12 -8.94
C GLN A 563 1.59 -47.24 -7.66
N SER A 564 2.81 -46.84 -7.27
CA SER A 564 3.24 -45.79 -6.32
C SER A 564 2.20 -44.94 -5.55
N LYS A 565 2.32 -44.96 -4.21
CA LYS A 565 2.05 -43.81 -3.34
C LYS A 565 3.39 -43.18 -2.92
N ASP A 566 3.53 -41.88 -3.11
CA ASP A 566 4.32 -40.96 -2.27
C ASP A 566 3.63 -39.59 -2.40
N LYS A 567 3.12 -38.99 -1.31
CA LYS A 567 3.82 -38.16 -0.30
C LYS A 567 4.26 -36.79 -0.84
N PHE A 568 3.90 -35.75 -0.07
CA PHE A 568 4.31 -34.38 -0.31
C PHE A 568 5.77 -34.20 0.09
N GLU A 569 6.59 -33.69 -0.82
CA GLU A 569 7.87 -33.06 -0.50
C GLU A 569 7.93 -31.69 -1.18
N SER A 570 8.41 -30.70 -0.44
CA SER A 570 8.66 -29.34 -0.91
C SER A 570 10.16 -29.07 -0.84
N GLN A 571 10.83 -29.04 -1.98
CA GLN A 571 12.28 -28.82 -2.05
C GLN A 571 12.63 -28.00 -3.30
N ASP A 572 13.30 -26.88 -3.08
CA ASP A 572 14.04 -26.08 -4.07
C ASP A 572 15.35 -25.64 -3.37
N ASP A 573 16.28 -26.58 -3.19
CA ASP A 573 17.59 -26.33 -2.56
C ASP A 573 18.56 -25.68 -3.56
N ILE A 574 19.16 -24.55 -3.17
CA ILE A 574 20.32 -23.95 -3.87
C ILE A 574 21.55 -24.14 -2.96
N PRO A 575 22.61 -24.84 -3.42
CA PRO A 575 23.70 -25.23 -2.53
C PRO A 575 24.66 -24.08 -2.24
N LEU A 576 24.82 -23.74 -0.96
CA LEU A 576 25.91 -22.93 -0.44
C LEU A 576 26.97 -23.85 0.19
N ALA A 577 28.18 -23.91 -0.38
CA ALA A 577 29.29 -24.69 0.15
C ALA A 577 30.64 -23.97 0.00
N ASP A 578 31.53 -24.27 0.96
CA ASP A 578 32.97 -23.98 1.02
C ASP A 578 33.46 -22.52 1.22
N LEU A 579 33.46 -22.05 2.50
CA LEU A 579 34.63 -21.31 3.03
C LEU A 579 34.83 -21.28 4.57
N ILE A 580 34.68 -22.40 5.30
CA ILE A 580 35.24 -22.49 6.68
C ILE A 580 36.00 -23.80 6.91
N GLN A 581 37.33 -23.74 6.91
CA GLN A 581 38.19 -24.73 7.57
C GLN A 581 38.65 -24.20 8.94
N THR A 582 37.95 -24.58 10.00
CA THR A 582 38.33 -24.20 11.37
C THR A 582 39.53 -25.03 11.84
N LYS A 583 40.73 -24.43 11.85
CA LYS A 583 41.90 -25.06 12.48
C LYS A 583 41.74 -25.09 14.00
N VAL A 584 41.45 -26.26 14.54
CA VAL A 584 41.54 -26.51 15.99
C VAL A 584 43.01 -26.45 16.41
N LEU A 585 43.36 -25.46 17.24
CA LEU A 585 44.63 -25.41 17.96
C LEU A 585 44.40 -25.85 19.41
N LYS A 586 45.32 -26.68 19.92
CA LYS A 586 45.33 -27.13 21.31
C LYS A 586 46.16 -26.20 22.19
N THR A 587 45.55 -25.74 23.27
CA THR A 587 46.20 -25.29 24.52
C THR A 587 45.32 -25.82 25.65
N SER A 588 45.65 -26.96 26.26
CA SER A 588 46.64 -27.12 27.34
C SER A 588 46.09 -26.64 28.68
N ASP A 589 45.99 -27.58 29.61
CA ASP A 589 45.29 -27.47 30.89
C ASP A 589 46.04 -26.59 31.89
N GLU A 590 45.30 -25.87 32.75
CA GLU A 590 45.80 -25.43 34.05
C GLU A 590 44.62 -25.24 35.02
N GLU A 591 44.49 -26.14 36.01
CA GLU A 591 43.55 -25.99 37.12
C GLU A 591 44.13 -25.03 38.17
N ILE A 592 43.39 -24.00 38.56
CA ILE A 592 43.68 -23.21 39.77
C ILE A 592 42.40 -23.07 40.61
N THR A 593 42.53 -23.34 41.91
CA THR A 593 41.44 -23.45 42.89
C THR A 593 41.02 -22.11 43.50
N ASP A 594 39.72 -21.93 43.73
CA ASP A 594 39.16 -20.95 44.68
C ASP A 594 39.69 -21.22 46.12
N PRO A 595 40.05 -20.18 46.90
CA PRO A 595 39.15 -19.77 47.98
C PRO A 595 39.15 -18.25 48.30
N GLY A 596 37.98 -17.61 48.47
CA GLY A 596 37.94 -16.23 48.97
C GLY A 596 36.59 -15.63 49.40
N TRP A 597 36.14 -15.88 50.63
CA TRP A 597 35.03 -15.12 51.27
C TRP A 597 35.40 -13.66 51.58
N GLN A 598 34.48 -12.71 51.38
CA GLN A 598 33.93 -11.87 52.47
C GLN A 598 32.74 -10.99 52.06
N HIS A 599 31.92 -10.59 53.05
CA HIS A 599 30.76 -9.73 52.87
C HIS A 599 31.11 -8.23 52.75
N TYR A 600 30.32 -7.49 51.99
CA TYR A 600 29.99 -6.09 52.32
C TYR A 600 28.47 -5.84 52.23
N LYS A 601 27.95 -5.04 53.17
CA LYS A 601 26.57 -4.51 53.13
C LYS A 601 26.57 -3.09 52.55
N PRO A 602 25.46 -2.61 51.95
CA PRO A 602 25.43 -1.35 51.23
C PRO A 602 25.62 -0.14 52.16
N ALA A 603 26.25 0.92 51.64
CA ALA A 603 26.41 2.21 52.30
C ALA A 603 25.62 3.31 51.56
N ASP A 604 25.14 4.29 52.32
CA ASP A 604 24.15 5.28 51.86
C ASP A 604 24.58 6.16 50.68
N LEU A 605 23.74 6.22 49.64
CA LEU A 605 23.66 7.36 48.74
C LEU A 605 22.23 7.90 48.68
N LYS A 606 22.10 9.20 48.98
CA LYS A 606 20.83 9.88 49.25
C LYS A 606 20.14 10.29 47.94
N ARG A 607 18.85 10.00 47.80
CA ARG A 607 18.00 10.53 46.72
C ARG A 607 17.92 12.06 46.81
N PRO A 608 18.25 12.83 45.75
CA PRO A 608 17.81 14.21 45.61
C PRO A 608 16.28 14.25 45.48
N LYS A 609 15.63 15.29 46.05
CA LYS A 609 14.19 15.52 45.86
C LYS A 609 13.95 16.30 44.57
N ALA A 610 12.92 15.95 43.82
CA ALA A 610 12.42 16.78 42.74
C ALA A 610 11.77 18.07 43.29
N HIS A 611 11.95 19.19 42.59
CA HIS A 611 11.23 20.43 42.81
C HIS A 611 10.33 20.70 41.59
N PRO A 612 9.04 21.03 41.77
CA PRO A 612 8.16 21.35 40.66
C PRO A 612 8.44 22.76 40.12
N LEU A 613 8.64 22.87 38.80
CA LEU A 613 8.75 24.16 38.11
C LEU A 613 7.36 24.62 37.67
N VAL A 614 6.75 25.50 38.46
CA VAL A 614 5.52 26.22 38.11
C VAL A 614 5.91 27.59 37.57
N VAL A 615 5.62 27.86 36.29
CA VAL A 615 5.74 29.19 35.69
C VAL A 615 4.32 29.71 35.44
N ASN A 616 3.93 30.72 36.20
CA ASN A 616 2.62 31.36 36.11
C ASN A 616 2.75 32.65 35.28
N LEU A 617 1.95 32.81 34.22
CA LEU A 617 1.95 34.00 33.37
C LEU A 617 0.76 34.89 33.75
N SER A 618 1.04 35.99 34.45
CA SER A 618 0.04 37.00 34.80
C SER A 618 0.60 38.42 34.72
N ASN A 619 -0.26 39.31 34.23
CA ASN A 619 -0.17 40.77 34.20
C ASN A 619 0.56 41.42 33.01
N SER A 620 -0.14 42.41 32.49
CA SER A 620 0.17 43.29 31.35
C SER A 620 0.77 44.60 31.80
N GLU A 621 1.40 45.34 30.89
CA GLU A 621 1.39 46.79 30.95
C GLU A 621 1.26 47.41 29.54
N ILE A 622 0.73 48.64 29.47
CA ILE A 622 0.40 49.35 28.22
C ILE A 622 1.32 50.56 28.09
N VAL A 623 1.88 50.77 26.90
CA VAL A 623 2.53 52.05 26.54
C VAL A 623 2.00 52.52 25.19
N THR A 624 1.54 53.76 25.14
CA THR A 624 1.11 54.49 23.94
C THR A 624 1.98 55.72 23.75
N MET A 625 2.32 56.09 22.51
CA MET A 625 2.18 57.47 21.98
C MET A 625 2.67 57.63 20.51
N ASP A 626 1.80 58.27 19.73
CA ASP A 626 2.05 59.43 18.86
C ASP A 626 2.60 59.40 17.40
N GLU A 627 1.86 60.20 16.61
CA GLU A 627 2.21 61.06 15.46
C GLU A 627 2.70 60.52 14.09
N MET A 628 1.70 60.28 13.22
CA MET A 628 1.52 60.82 11.85
C MET A 628 2.53 61.87 11.32
N PRO A 629 2.84 61.91 10.00
CA PRO A 629 1.86 62.49 9.06
C PRO A 629 1.77 61.91 7.62
N VAL A 630 0.63 62.22 6.98
CA VAL A 630 0.27 61.86 5.59
C VAL A 630 0.10 63.10 4.71
N ARG A 631 0.60 63.08 3.46
CA ARG A 631 0.14 63.88 2.29
C ARG A 631 0.56 63.13 1.01
N LYS A 632 -0.34 62.61 0.15
CA LYS A 632 -1.45 63.17 -0.68
C LYS A 632 -1.01 63.59 -2.09
N PHE A 633 -1.77 63.14 -3.11
CA PHE A 633 -2.33 63.83 -4.31
C PHE A 633 -2.46 62.86 -5.53
N TYR A 634 -3.50 62.86 -6.41
CA TYR A 634 -4.92 63.27 -6.23
C TYR A 634 -5.88 62.80 -7.39
N GLY A 635 -6.84 61.91 -7.12
CA GLY A 635 -8.20 62.01 -7.71
C GLY A 635 -8.67 61.09 -8.85
N LYS A 636 -10.02 60.92 -8.86
CA LYS A 636 -10.92 60.34 -9.92
C LYS A 636 -10.80 58.82 -10.14
N ARG A 637 -11.90 58.07 -10.32
CA ARG A 637 -13.33 58.39 -10.52
C ARG A 637 -14.21 57.28 -9.89
N TYR A 638 -15.35 57.62 -9.30
CA TYR A 638 -16.40 56.65 -8.96
C TYR A 638 -17.26 56.33 -10.20
N ASN A 639 -17.72 55.08 -10.32
CA ASN A 639 -19.04 54.67 -10.85
C ASN A 639 -19.23 53.15 -10.62
N ASN A 640 -20.47 52.67 -10.75
CA ASN A 640 -20.88 51.26 -10.66
C ASN A 640 -20.69 50.57 -9.29
N LEU A 641 -21.33 51.11 -8.24
CA LEU A 641 -21.71 50.34 -7.05
C LEU A 641 -23.22 50.05 -7.04
N GLN A 642 -23.72 49.48 -8.14
CA GLN A 642 -25.15 49.11 -8.29
C GLN A 642 -25.32 47.70 -8.87
N SER A 643 -24.65 47.38 -9.99
CA SER A 643 -24.72 46.03 -10.60
C SER A 643 -24.25 44.91 -9.66
N ALA A 644 -23.31 45.20 -8.77
CA ALA A 644 -22.82 44.25 -7.75
C ALA A 644 -23.83 43.95 -6.62
N LEU A 645 -24.95 44.68 -6.54
CA LEU A 645 -26.07 44.38 -5.64
C LEU A 645 -27.22 43.69 -6.37
N ASP A 646 -27.42 44.02 -7.66
CA ASP A 646 -28.48 43.43 -8.47
C ASP A 646 -28.22 41.93 -8.78
N ASP A 647 -26.95 41.52 -8.96
CA ASP A 647 -26.56 40.09 -9.09
C ASP A 647 -26.75 39.27 -7.80
N VAL A 648 -26.71 39.92 -6.63
CA VAL A 648 -27.01 39.29 -5.33
C VAL A 648 -28.53 39.28 -5.05
N ALA A 649 -29.28 40.18 -5.70
CA ALA A 649 -30.75 40.25 -5.60
C ALA A 649 -31.47 39.34 -6.60
N SER A 650 -30.83 38.92 -7.70
CA SER A 650 -31.36 37.96 -8.68
C SER A 650 -31.23 36.52 -8.16
N SER A 651 -30.04 36.13 -7.71
CA SER A 651 -29.75 34.79 -7.15
C SER A 651 -30.56 34.46 -5.88
N LYS A 652 -31.08 35.46 -5.16
CA LYS A 652 -31.95 35.29 -3.99
C LYS A 652 -33.44 35.13 -4.27
N ARG A 653 -33.90 35.25 -5.52
CA ARG A 653 -35.35 35.32 -5.84
C ARG A 653 -35.88 34.11 -6.62
N GLN A 654 -35.27 32.94 -6.39
CA GLN A 654 -35.64 31.67 -7.04
C GLN A 654 -35.79 30.50 -6.04
N CYS A 655 -35.99 30.82 -4.76
CA CYS A 655 -36.18 29.87 -3.66
C CYS A 655 -37.35 30.27 -2.73
N ASP A 656 -38.47 30.73 -3.29
CA ASP A 656 -39.71 31.02 -2.55
C ASP A 656 -40.83 30.04 -2.97
N THR A 657 -41.23 29.15 -2.05
CA THR A 657 -42.51 28.44 -2.08
C THR A 657 -43.02 28.23 -0.65
N ASP A 658 -44.04 29.01 -0.32
CA ASP A 658 -44.95 28.99 0.85
C ASP A 658 -44.73 27.94 1.96
N ILE A 659 -44.26 28.40 3.12
CA ILE A 659 -44.38 27.66 4.39
C ILE A 659 -45.78 27.92 4.98
N VAL A 660 -46.67 26.93 4.88
CA VAL A 660 -47.96 26.95 5.57
C VAL A 660 -47.77 26.56 7.04
N ILE A 661 -48.07 27.49 7.95
CA ILE A 661 -48.02 27.25 9.40
C ILE A 661 -49.35 26.64 9.87
N ILE A 662 -49.31 25.42 10.41
CA ILE A 662 -50.47 24.74 11.01
C ILE A 662 -50.27 24.65 12.54
N PRO A 663 -51.16 25.23 13.37
CA PRO A 663 -51.12 25.09 14.83
C PRO A 663 -51.69 23.73 15.30
N PRO A 664 -51.41 23.29 16.54
CA PRO A 664 -51.64 21.90 16.95
C PRO A 664 -53.10 21.54 17.29
N TYR A 665 -53.50 20.36 16.83
CA TYR A 665 -54.55 19.45 17.35
C TYR A 665 -55.87 20.03 17.90
N ALA A 666 -56.94 19.82 17.13
CA ALA A 666 -58.27 19.57 17.67
C ALA A 666 -59.02 18.56 16.76
N ASP A 667 -59.51 17.49 17.37
CA ASP A 667 -60.61 16.62 16.87
C ASP A 667 -61.96 17.35 17.20
N PRO A 668 -63.12 17.11 16.56
CA PRO A 668 -63.45 15.90 15.80
C PRO A 668 -64.36 16.05 14.55
N GLN A 669 -64.77 14.89 14.04
CA GLN A 669 -66.07 14.54 13.43
C GLN A 669 -66.36 14.73 11.93
N THR A 670 -67.01 13.68 11.41
CA THR A 670 -68.03 13.60 10.33
C THR A 670 -67.67 14.00 8.90
N ASP A 671 -67.75 12.99 8.01
CA ASP A 671 -68.63 12.94 6.81
C ASP A 671 -68.36 13.96 5.66
N GLU A 672 -68.59 13.67 4.37
CA GLU A 672 -69.08 12.51 3.62
C GLU A 672 -68.65 12.69 2.14
N GLU A 673 -68.51 11.61 1.35
CA GLU A 673 -68.68 11.58 -0.13
C GLU A 673 -67.79 12.51 -1.03
N GLU A 674 -67.62 12.37 -2.35
CA GLU A 674 -67.90 11.25 -3.28
C GLU A 674 -66.88 11.19 -4.46
N GLU A 675 -66.97 10.09 -5.20
CA GLU A 675 -66.53 9.74 -6.57
C GLU A 675 -65.79 10.70 -7.55
N VAL A 676 -64.74 10.12 -8.16
CA VAL A 676 -64.50 9.98 -9.63
C VAL A 676 -64.31 11.23 -10.51
N ARG A 677 -63.07 11.38 -11.01
CA ARG A 677 -62.79 11.23 -12.46
C ARG A 677 -61.34 10.89 -12.80
#